data_AF-A0A5M6DK55-F1
#
_entry.id   AF-A0A5M6DK55-F1
#
_cell.length_a   1.000
_cell.length_b   1.000
_cell.length_c   1.000
_cell.angle_alpha   90.00
_cell.angle_beta   90.00
_cell.angle_gamma   90.00
#
_symmetry.space_group_name_H-M   'P 1'
#
loop_
_entity.id
_entity.type
_entity.pdbx_description
1 polymer ?
#
loop_
_entity_poly.entity_id
_entity_poly.type
_entity_poly.pdbx_seq_one_letter_code
_entity_poly.pdbx_strand_id
1 'polypeptide(L)'
;MVDTTNNTAENQADDAAESPQRILERRLAELNARKPEEQTRPDEDLNSTGNIMGGAVAMHEVIPPTPAVPVAGEITPDESAVTTSTTSSDALSQTPANPEVSTAQNTTTATAGVEADLATPATPAVDNTANISTPESLGNAPAALSSPETENPVLNHNAPEGPTTAEVAESVAQPETNFQRNAPEENLSTAGVIPAVNPGSQENPVNATPEAATSGNIPAAENIPAGENITAGESTRQEHEMLLDDEHHEEIVDTDFSNLNITELRQKLKQLLKTAGRQESRQVSELYRQYEAKLAVEKAEALDRFMAEGSSADDFEFQPGFEHQELEKAYFQFRENRSREQRNDEEQKVKNAKRKQELLDELRELVESPETKSSGDKIRQIQTEWKAIGPVPPADSKQLWNSYHALLDIFYNNRSIFYELKELDRRKNLQHKIHLCERAEALVNQPSINTALQELRKLHEEWKNVGPVPNDQRDAIWERFIQASEKVHARKKEFISERKAQEQENLIKKTALLDRMEAFQSFGTDRINDWRDKTDEIQKLKEEWDSVGLVPKERADEINKRFWSSYKAFFNHKNAFFKNLDEQKMQNLRLKTELCEQAETLRDSTDWDETKEKLIQLQKKWKTIGRVPDKYSDKLWQRFRSACNEFFDRKQNQVQQRENELNQASQIKQTYFEELASRITLLNTEPGSYEEYEQLRNRWLGLPSNKGTNRLDDKYFDLLEKFVNSIIDLTTEEKDAVVAELQVTRFKQGPDASSRIQQKEQAIRRDISQLENDIRTLKTNIEFFGRSKNAEKLREEYQARIAEADHRIQVLQRQLYAFRNS
;
A
#
# COMPACT_ATOMS: atom_id res chain seq x y z
N MET A 1 -41.57 -6.64 59.88
CA MET A 1 -40.68 -5.98 60.84
C MET A 1 -40.12 -4.75 60.12
N VAL A 2 -40.58 -3.54 60.41
CA VAL A 2 -40.56 -2.79 61.70
C VAL A 2 -39.30 -1.92 61.76
N ASP A 3 -39.36 -0.58 61.81
CA ASP A 3 -40.56 0.28 61.66
C ASP A 3 -40.23 1.69 61.14
N THR A 4 -41.28 2.40 60.74
CA THR A 4 -41.27 3.81 60.28
C THR A 4 -41.48 4.77 61.45
N THR A 5 -40.76 5.90 61.51
CA THR A 5 -41.17 7.07 62.32
C THR A 5 -40.99 8.38 61.54
N ASN A 6 -42.10 9.09 61.32
CA ASN A 6 -42.09 10.50 60.90
C ASN A 6 -41.48 11.38 61.99
N ASN A 7 -41.05 12.60 61.61
CA ASN A 7 -41.45 13.77 62.38
C ASN A 7 -41.68 14.98 61.46
N THR A 8 -42.56 15.90 61.86
CA THR A 8 -42.99 17.05 61.08
C THR A 8 -43.21 18.25 61.98
N ALA A 9 -42.50 19.34 61.70
CA ALA A 9 -42.78 20.71 62.14
C ALA A 9 -42.22 21.62 61.02
N GLU A 10 -43.05 22.36 60.30
CA GLU A 10 -43.63 23.65 60.70
C GLU A 10 -42.57 24.72 60.99
N ASN A 11 -42.44 25.64 60.03
CA ASN A 11 -42.14 27.04 60.30
C ASN A 11 -42.79 27.89 59.19
N GLN A 12 -43.49 28.97 59.57
CA GLN A 12 -44.17 29.91 58.65
C GLN A 12 -43.45 31.26 58.64
N ALA A 13 -43.81 32.13 57.67
CA ALA A 13 -43.22 33.43 57.34
C ALA A 13 -41.80 33.31 56.72
N ASP A 14 -41.46 34.00 55.62
CA ASP A 14 -41.89 35.35 55.21
C ASP A 14 -42.49 35.46 53.79
N ASP A 15 -43.38 36.43 53.62
CA ASP A 15 -43.92 36.87 52.32
C ASP A 15 -42.92 37.81 51.60
N ALA A 16 -42.06 37.24 50.76
CA ALA A 16 -41.13 37.99 49.92
C ALA A 16 -41.68 38.13 48.48
N ALA A 17 -41.93 39.37 48.04
CA ALA A 17 -42.51 39.65 46.73
C ALA A 17 -41.69 39.06 45.55
N GLU A 18 -42.38 38.45 44.58
CA GLU A 18 -41.71 37.86 43.40
C GLU A 18 -40.92 38.93 42.62
N SER A 19 -39.62 38.68 42.41
CA SER A 19 -38.76 39.55 41.62
C SER A 19 -39.32 39.75 40.20
N PRO A 20 -39.34 40.98 39.65
CA PRO A 20 -39.85 41.26 38.30
C PRO A 20 -39.24 40.38 37.20
N GLN A 21 -38.00 39.91 37.36
CA GLN A 21 -37.37 38.98 36.42
C GLN A 21 -38.10 37.63 36.37
N ARG A 22 -38.55 37.07 37.50
CA ARG A 22 -39.32 35.81 37.49
C ARG A 22 -40.73 35.97 36.94
N ILE A 23 -41.34 37.14 37.13
CA ILE A 23 -42.62 37.47 36.48
C ILE A 23 -42.43 37.54 34.96
N LEU A 24 -41.31 38.10 34.47
CA LEU A 24 -40.97 38.12 33.05
C LEU A 24 -40.61 36.73 32.49
N GLU A 25 -39.82 35.92 33.19
CA GLU A 25 -39.51 34.53 32.80
C GLU A 25 -40.77 33.68 32.69
N ARG A 26 -41.67 33.79 33.68
CA ARG A 26 -42.98 33.11 33.70
C ARG A 26 -43.87 33.57 32.53
N ARG A 27 -43.92 34.87 32.24
CA ARG A 27 -44.62 35.41 31.06
C ARG A 27 -43.99 34.95 29.74
N LEU A 28 -42.67 34.83 29.64
CA LEU A 28 -42.00 34.28 28.45
C LEU A 28 -42.34 32.79 28.26
N ALA A 29 -42.36 32.02 29.35
CA ALA A 29 -42.75 30.61 29.32
C ALA A 29 -44.22 30.44 28.89
N GLU A 30 -45.15 31.23 29.45
CA GLU A 30 -46.57 31.23 29.05
C GLU A 30 -46.78 31.67 27.58
N LEU A 31 -45.98 32.60 27.07
CA LEU A 31 -46.05 33.02 25.66
C LEU A 31 -45.50 31.95 24.70
N ASN A 32 -44.38 31.31 25.06
CA ASN A 32 -43.81 30.22 24.26
C ASN A 32 -44.68 28.95 24.29
N ALA A 33 -45.37 28.68 25.39
CA ALA A 33 -46.31 27.57 25.52
C ALA A 33 -47.67 27.80 24.81
N ARG A 34 -47.87 28.95 24.15
CA ARG A 34 -49.17 29.36 23.58
C ARG A 34 -49.12 29.72 22.09
N LYS A 35 -48.27 29.05 21.32
CA LYS A 35 -48.45 28.91 19.86
C LYS A 35 -49.36 27.73 19.55
N PRO A 36 -50.34 27.85 18.64
CA PRO A 36 -51.13 26.71 18.16
C PRO A 36 -50.28 25.82 17.25
N GLU A 37 -50.61 24.52 17.21
CA GLU A 37 -50.04 23.56 16.26
C GLU A 37 -50.70 23.72 14.89
N GLU A 38 -49.92 24.00 13.85
CA GLU A 38 -50.42 24.14 12.48
C GLU A 38 -50.24 22.82 11.72
N GLN A 39 -51.36 22.23 11.27
CA GLN A 39 -51.38 20.87 10.72
C GLN A 39 -51.06 20.84 9.23
N THR A 40 -50.17 19.93 8.82
CA THR A 40 -49.81 19.74 7.41
C THR A 40 -50.87 18.99 6.62
N ARG A 41 -51.45 19.63 5.58
CA ARG A 41 -51.81 19.01 4.28
C ARG A 41 -52.08 20.11 3.22
N PRO A 42 -52.08 19.78 1.90
CA PRO A 42 -51.67 20.72 0.86
C PRO A 42 -52.81 21.38 0.08
N ASP A 43 -52.49 22.51 -0.56
CA ASP A 43 -53.27 23.15 -1.62
C ASP A 43 -52.53 23.13 -2.96
N GLU A 44 -53.01 22.30 -3.88
CA GLU A 44 -53.19 22.65 -5.30
C GLU A 44 -54.72 22.80 -5.45
N ASP A 45 -55.28 23.78 -6.17
CA ASP A 45 -54.73 24.86 -6.99
C ASP A 45 -55.84 25.96 -7.10
N LEU A 46 -55.55 27.13 -7.68
CA LEU A 46 -56.49 27.93 -8.51
C LEU A 46 -55.95 29.34 -8.80
N ASN A 47 -55.28 29.50 -9.95
CA ASN A 47 -55.12 30.80 -10.60
C ASN A 47 -55.75 30.79 -12.00
N SER A 48 -56.96 31.36 -12.13
CA SER A 48 -57.39 31.99 -13.40
C SER A 48 -58.66 32.83 -13.22
N THR A 49 -58.61 34.09 -13.66
CA THR A 49 -59.82 34.86 -14.03
C THR A 49 -59.56 35.48 -15.41
N GLY A 50 -60.08 34.88 -16.50
CA GLY A 50 -59.72 35.30 -17.85
C GLY A 50 -60.37 34.50 -18.99
N ASN A 51 -61.70 34.29 -18.93
CA ASN A 51 -62.43 33.47 -19.91
C ASN A 51 -63.01 34.29 -21.08
N ILE A 52 -62.70 33.89 -22.33
CA ILE A 52 -63.51 34.18 -23.53
C ILE A 52 -63.56 32.93 -24.43
N MET A 53 -64.77 32.35 -24.59
CA MET A 53 -65.18 31.25 -25.50
C MET A 53 -64.49 29.87 -25.34
N GLY A 54 -65.19 28.73 -25.44
CA GLY A 54 -66.64 28.49 -25.51
C GLY A 54 -67.01 27.06 -25.99
N GLY A 55 -67.99 26.41 -25.34
CA GLY A 55 -68.46 25.03 -25.63
C GLY A 55 -67.76 23.96 -24.76
N ALA A 56 -68.42 23.08 -23.98
CA ALA A 56 -69.53 22.13 -24.25
C ALA A 56 -69.08 20.85 -25.01
N VAL A 57 -69.38 19.60 -24.58
CA VAL A 57 -70.19 19.14 -23.42
C VAL A 57 -69.86 17.68 -23.01
N ALA A 58 -69.71 17.43 -21.69
CA ALA A 58 -70.04 16.20 -20.92
C ALA A 58 -69.50 14.79 -21.40
N MET A 59 -69.65 13.63 -20.71
CA MET A 59 -70.31 13.17 -19.46
C MET A 59 -69.50 12.00 -18.82
N HIS A 60 -69.65 11.80 -17.49
CA HIS A 60 -69.62 10.55 -16.66
C HIS A 60 -68.59 9.41 -16.93
N GLU A 61 -68.16 8.55 -16.00
CA GLU A 61 -68.13 8.34 -14.53
C GLU A 61 -67.92 6.80 -14.34
N VAL A 62 -67.66 6.34 -13.10
CA VAL A 62 -67.87 4.97 -12.56
C VAL A 62 -66.62 4.08 -12.40
N ILE A 63 -66.50 3.59 -11.16
CA ILE A 63 -65.53 2.65 -10.52
C ILE A 63 -66.37 1.47 -9.96
N PRO A 64 -65.87 0.38 -9.30
CA PRO A 64 -64.56 -0.28 -9.19
C PRO A 64 -64.74 -1.80 -9.57
N PRO A 65 -64.22 -2.87 -8.90
CA PRO A 65 -63.02 -3.12 -8.07
C PRO A 65 -62.16 -4.37 -8.46
N THR A 66 -61.05 -4.56 -7.73
CA THR A 66 -60.23 -5.80 -7.55
C THR A 66 -61.02 -7.01 -6.96
N PRO A 67 -60.55 -8.30 -6.94
CA PRO A 67 -59.17 -8.76 -6.63
C PRO A 67 -58.64 -10.12 -7.22
N ALA A 68 -57.47 -10.57 -6.70
CA ALA A 68 -56.82 -11.90 -6.76
C ALA A 68 -56.19 -12.37 -8.11
N VAL A 69 -54.96 -12.94 -8.25
CA VAL A 69 -54.05 -13.81 -7.43
C VAL A 69 -54.51 -15.29 -7.42
N PRO A 70 -53.68 -16.36 -7.70
CA PRO A 70 -52.28 -16.44 -8.19
C PRO A 70 -51.96 -17.57 -9.25
N VAL A 71 -50.65 -17.73 -9.57
CA VAL A 71 -49.89 -19.01 -9.82
C VAL A 71 -50.11 -19.86 -11.11
N ALA A 72 -48.96 -20.16 -11.77
CA ALA A 72 -48.61 -21.27 -12.69
C ALA A 72 -49.46 -21.54 -13.97
N GLY A 73 -48.90 -22.06 -15.07
CA GLY A 73 -47.48 -22.29 -15.37
C GLY A 73 -47.24 -23.13 -16.66
N GLU A 74 -45.99 -23.10 -17.13
CA GLU A 74 -45.31 -24.11 -17.97
C GLU A 74 -45.71 -24.41 -19.44
N ILE A 75 -44.64 -24.71 -20.22
CA ILE A 75 -44.54 -25.57 -21.42
C ILE A 75 -45.05 -25.02 -22.79
N THR A 76 -44.07 -24.85 -23.69
CA THR A 76 -44.16 -24.71 -25.16
C THR A 76 -44.35 -26.06 -25.86
N PRO A 77 -44.98 -26.12 -27.05
CA PRO A 77 -44.22 -26.28 -28.32
C PRO A 77 -44.68 -25.26 -29.41
N ASP A 78 -43.98 -24.96 -30.52
CA ASP A 78 -43.21 -25.77 -31.51
C ASP A 78 -44.15 -26.57 -32.47
N GLU A 79 -44.09 -26.57 -33.80
CA GLU A 79 -43.36 -25.78 -34.82
C GLU A 79 -44.13 -25.87 -36.18
N SER A 80 -43.58 -25.32 -37.28
CA SER A 80 -43.84 -25.69 -38.71
C SER A 80 -45.18 -25.27 -39.38
N ALA A 81 -45.31 -25.14 -40.72
CA ALA A 81 -44.37 -24.79 -41.81
C ALA A 81 -45.12 -24.62 -43.17
N VAL A 82 -44.43 -24.14 -44.23
CA VAL A 82 -44.77 -24.18 -45.69
C VAL A 82 -45.96 -23.25 -46.10
N THR A 83 -45.89 -22.34 -47.09
CA THR A 83 -45.70 -22.56 -48.55
C THR A 83 -45.22 -21.34 -49.38
N THR A 84 -44.31 -21.62 -50.34
CA THR A 84 -44.20 -21.05 -51.73
C THR A 84 -44.30 -19.54 -52.05
N SER A 85 -43.12 -18.92 -52.31
CA SER A 85 -42.72 -18.15 -53.53
C SER A 85 -43.71 -17.26 -54.33
N THR A 86 -43.26 -16.04 -54.72
CA THR A 86 -42.97 -15.59 -56.13
C THR A 86 -42.67 -14.07 -56.26
N THR A 87 -41.61 -13.68 -57.02
CA THR A 87 -41.24 -12.31 -57.54
C THR A 87 -40.99 -11.13 -56.57
N SER A 88 -40.33 -10.01 -56.94
CA SER A 88 -39.11 -9.70 -57.76
C SER A 88 -38.86 -8.16 -57.81
N SER A 89 -37.64 -7.72 -58.18
CA SER A 89 -37.19 -6.32 -58.41
C SER A 89 -37.12 -5.39 -57.17
N ASP A 90 -36.14 -4.49 -57.00
CA ASP A 90 -34.79 -4.26 -57.60
C ASP A 90 -33.94 -3.54 -56.53
N ALA A 91 -32.68 -3.91 -56.20
CA ALA A 91 -31.42 -3.75 -56.93
C ALA A 91 -30.88 -2.28 -56.94
N LEU A 92 -29.60 -1.96 -56.67
CA LEU A 92 -28.44 -2.78 -56.28
C LEU A 92 -27.27 -1.90 -55.74
N SER A 93 -26.21 -2.52 -55.19
CA SER A 93 -24.85 -1.98 -54.93
C SER A 93 -24.65 -1.02 -53.73
N GLN A 94 -23.51 -0.97 -53.01
CA GLN A 94 -22.24 -1.74 -52.89
C GLN A 94 -21.46 -1.15 -51.67
N THR A 95 -20.52 -1.75 -50.91
CA THR A 95 -19.94 -3.11 -50.77
C THR A 95 -19.37 -3.25 -49.33
N PRO A 96 -19.52 -4.39 -48.62
CA PRO A 96 -18.94 -4.61 -47.28
C PRO A 96 -17.61 -5.38 -47.29
N ALA A 97 -16.78 -5.24 -46.24
CA ALA A 97 -15.79 -6.24 -45.82
C ALA A 97 -15.17 -5.95 -44.43
N ASN A 98 -15.11 -6.96 -43.55
CA ASN A 98 -13.86 -7.34 -42.86
C ASN A 98 -13.98 -8.76 -42.23
N PRO A 99 -13.37 -9.81 -42.81
CA PRO A 99 -13.36 -11.17 -42.26
C PRO A 99 -12.00 -11.57 -41.63
N GLU A 100 -11.91 -12.82 -41.17
CA GLU A 100 -10.84 -13.34 -40.30
C GLU A 100 -9.81 -14.29 -41.00
N VAL A 101 -8.61 -14.36 -40.38
CA VAL A 101 -7.77 -15.57 -40.17
C VAL A 101 -6.86 -16.14 -41.30
N SER A 102 -5.65 -16.54 -40.87
CA SER A 102 -4.68 -17.50 -41.51
C SER A 102 -3.86 -17.03 -42.75
N THR A 103 -2.63 -17.54 -43.03
CA THR A 103 -1.82 -18.61 -42.38
C THR A 103 -0.29 -18.43 -42.57
N ALA A 104 0.48 -18.96 -41.61
CA ALA A 104 1.79 -19.66 -41.72
C ALA A 104 2.92 -19.23 -42.70
N GLN A 105 4.16 -19.21 -42.18
CA GLN A 105 5.17 -20.26 -42.48
C GLN A 105 6.28 -20.32 -41.41
N ASN A 106 7.16 -21.33 -41.49
CA ASN A 106 8.04 -21.80 -40.38
C ASN A 106 9.29 -22.54 -40.91
N THR A 107 10.50 -22.22 -40.41
CA THR A 107 11.68 -23.12 -40.42
C THR A 107 12.84 -22.63 -39.49
N THR A 108 13.26 -23.48 -38.55
CA THR A 108 14.63 -23.97 -38.20
C THR A 108 15.91 -23.09 -38.40
N THR A 109 17.02 -23.19 -37.62
CA THR A 109 17.55 -24.26 -36.72
C THR A 109 18.61 -23.73 -35.71
N ALA A 110 18.82 -24.43 -34.57
CA ALA A 110 20.10 -24.85 -33.89
C ALA A 110 21.35 -23.91 -33.73
N THR A 111 22.27 -24.00 -32.74
CA THR A 111 22.41 -24.73 -31.42
C THR A 111 23.69 -24.25 -30.68
N ALA A 112 23.67 -24.21 -29.32
CA ALA A 112 24.82 -24.31 -28.35
C ALA A 112 26.03 -23.32 -28.46
N GLY A 113 26.87 -23.07 -27.44
CA GLY A 113 26.93 -23.41 -26.00
C GLY A 113 28.07 -22.59 -25.32
N VAL A 114 27.91 -22.09 -24.07
CA VAL A 114 28.39 -22.66 -22.77
C VAL A 114 29.86 -22.31 -22.40
N GLU A 115 30.03 -21.68 -21.22
CA GLU A 115 31.27 -21.47 -20.39
C GLU A 115 32.47 -20.71 -21.06
N ALA A 116 33.24 -19.79 -20.45
CA ALA A 116 33.69 -19.46 -19.08
C ALA A 116 34.95 -20.22 -18.58
N ASP A 117 36.09 -19.53 -18.38
CA ASP A 117 36.74 -19.32 -17.05
C ASP A 117 37.98 -18.35 -17.12
N LEU A 118 38.66 -18.16 -15.98
CA LEU A 118 39.78 -17.25 -15.61
C LEU A 118 41.17 -17.54 -16.23
N ALA A 119 42.05 -16.52 -16.30
CA ALA A 119 43.33 -16.45 -15.53
C ALA A 119 44.31 -15.29 -15.94
N THR A 120 45.12 -14.85 -14.97
CA THR A 120 46.29 -13.91 -15.07
C THR A 120 47.63 -14.70 -15.23
N PRO A 121 48.88 -14.15 -15.30
CA PRO A 121 49.44 -12.92 -14.68
C PRO A 121 50.39 -12.07 -15.58
N ALA A 122 51.19 -11.17 -14.99
CA ALA A 122 51.99 -10.12 -15.66
C ALA A 122 53.46 -10.05 -15.19
N THR A 123 54.33 -9.34 -15.95
CA THR A 123 55.62 -8.75 -15.50
C THR A 123 56.10 -7.61 -16.44
N PRO A 124 56.96 -6.64 -16.02
CA PRO A 124 57.08 -5.32 -16.67
C PRO A 124 58.49 -4.87 -17.17
N ALA A 125 58.53 -3.83 -18.04
CA ALA A 125 59.66 -2.93 -18.40
C ALA A 125 59.18 -1.82 -19.39
N VAL A 126 59.79 -0.64 -19.65
CA VAL A 126 60.75 0.28 -18.97
C VAL A 126 60.66 1.68 -19.66
N ASP A 127 61.24 2.74 -19.07
CA ASP A 127 61.16 4.17 -19.47
C ASP A 127 61.67 4.61 -20.87
N ASN A 128 61.14 5.75 -21.36
CA ASN A 128 61.99 6.91 -21.70
C ASN A 128 61.23 8.28 -21.74
N THR A 129 61.95 9.41 -21.76
CA THR A 129 61.46 10.74 -21.30
C THR A 129 61.62 11.92 -22.29
N ALA A 130 60.67 12.90 -22.31
CA ALA A 130 60.84 14.34 -22.66
C ALA A 130 59.46 15.07 -22.85
N ASN A 131 59.27 16.41 -22.76
CA ASN A 131 59.90 17.47 -21.94
C ASN A 131 59.09 18.82 -21.98
N ILE A 132 58.57 19.29 -20.83
CA ILE A 132 58.44 20.69 -20.31
C ILE A 132 57.85 21.87 -21.17
N SER A 133 56.68 22.38 -20.70
CA SER A 133 56.25 23.80 -20.44
C SER A 133 56.14 24.97 -21.48
N THR A 134 54.89 25.50 -21.62
CA THR A 134 54.35 26.90 -21.40
C THR A 134 55.19 28.20 -21.54
N PRO A 135 54.60 29.44 -21.68
CA PRO A 135 53.20 29.91 -21.92
C PRO A 135 53.03 31.13 -22.92
N GLU A 136 51.86 31.80 -22.90
CA GLU A 136 51.53 33.20 -23.34
C GLU A 136 51.54 33.57 -24.86
N SER A 137 50.89 34.66 -25.35
CA SER A 137 49.62 35.37 -25.01
C SER A 137 49.26 36.44 -26.09
N LEU A 138 48.00 36.89 -26.17
CA LEU A 138 47.44 38.01 -26.99
C LEU A 138 47.45 37.84 -28.55
N GLY A 139 46.49 38.39 -29.32
CA GLY A 139 45.21 39.05 -28.97
C GLY A 139 44.44 39.69 -30.16
N ASN A 140 43.19 40.09 -29.89
CA ASN A 140 42.26 40.94 -30.68
C ASN A 140 41.66 40.46 -32.03
N ALA A 141 40.46 41.00 -32.33
CA ALA A 141 39.62 40.77 -33.52
C ALA A 141 39.57 42.02 -34.44
N PRO A 142 38.80 42.02 -35.56
CA PRO A 142 37.42 42.54 -35.47
C PRO A 142 36.36 41.90 -36.41
N ALA A 143 35.13 42.39 -36.23
CA ALA A 143 33.83 42.02 -36.79
C ALA A 143 33.63 41.99 -38.33
N ALA A 144 32.53 41.30 -38.74
CA ALA A 144 31.40 41.84 -39.54
C ALA A 144 30.94 41.09 -40.81
N LEU A 145 29.59 41.02 -40.95
CA LEU A 145 28.74 40.98 -42.17
C LEU A 145 28.50 39.69 -43.01
N SER A 146 27.22 39.57 -43.40
CA SER A 146 26.64 39.06 -44.66
C SER A 146 26.91 37.63 -45.20
N SER A 147 25.88 36.80 -45.17
CA SER A 147 25.43 35.95 -46.31
C SER A 147 24.93 36.85 -47.48
N PRO A 148 24.76 36.40 -48.75
CA PRO A 148 23.87 35.27 -49.14
C PRO A 148 24.28 34.51 -50.43
N GLU A 149 23.32 33.80 -51.07
CA GLU A 149 23.28 33.40 -52.51
C GLU A 149 24.29 32.31 -52.99
N THR A 150 24.07 31.46 -54.02
CA THR A 150 22.96 31.09 -54.96
C THR A 150 23.29 29.68 -55.55
N GLU A 151 22.48 28.92 -56.33
CA GLU A 151 21.13 29.07 -56.94
C GLU A 151 20.39 27.69 -57.03
N ASN A 152 19.51 27.45 -58.02
CA ASN A 152 19.01 26.11 -58.45
C ASN A 152 19.44 25.84 -59.93
N PRO A 153 18.75 25.10 -60.86
CA PRO A 153 17.31 24.83 -61.08
C PRO A 153 16.94 23.31 -60.95
N VAL A 154 15.69 22.82 -60.85
CA VAL A 154 14.31 23.25 -61.22
C VAL A 154 13.81 22.86 -62.64
N LEU A 155 12.74 22.06 -62.66
CA LEU A 155 11.65 22.03 -63.66
C LEU A 155 10.34 21.92 -62.85
N ASN A 156 9.38 22.87 -62.93
CA ASN A 156 8.40 23.14 -64.01
C ASN A 156 7.33 22.03 -64.13
N HIS A 157 6.01 22.28 -64.20
CA HIS A 157 5.16 23.50 -64.24
C HIS A 157 3.76 23.15 -63.62
N ASN A 158 2.73 24.01 -63.44
CA ASN A 158 2.46 25.39 -63.89
C ASN A 158 1.56 26.18 -62.89
N ALA A 159 1.21 27.43 -63.24
CA ALA A 159 0.09 28.25 -62.71
C ALA A 159 -0.81 28.68 -63.93
N PRO A 160 -1.56 29.81 -63.99
CA PRO A 160 -1.91 30.90 -63.05
C PRO A 160 -3.46 30.93 -62.78
N GLU A 161 -4.26 31.97 -62.46
CA GLU A 161 -4.23 33.47 -62.47
C GLU A 161 -5.02 34.07 -61.25
N GLY A 162 -5.39 35.36 -61.29
CA GLY A 162 -6.27 36.09 -60.34
C GLY A 162 -7.47 36.76 -61.05
N PRO A 163 -7.97 37.97 -60.66
CA PRO A 163 -7.55 38.87 -59.55
C PRO A 163 -8.70 39.64 -58.81
N THR A 164 -8.31 40.54 -57.88
CA THR A 164 -9.00 41.81 -57.43
C THR A 164 -10.06 41.81 -56.28
N THR A 165 -9.98 42.84 -55.39
CA THR A 165 -11.00 43.41 -54.44
C THR A 165 -11.58 42.47 -53.36
N ALA A 166 -11.72 42.80 -52.05
CA ALA A 166 -12.25 43.98 -51.32
C ALA A 166 -13.78 44.16 -51.50
N GLU A 167 -14.63 44.46 -50.49
CA GLU A 167 -14.45 44.93 -49.11
C GLU A 167 -15.67 44.59 -48.21
N VAL A 168 -15.49 44.67 -46.87
CA VAL A 168 -16.43 45.04 -45.77
C VAL A 168 -16.60 43.97 -44.64
N ALA A 169 -16.68 44.47 -43.39
CA ALA A 169 -16.76 43.76 -42.10
C ALA A 169 -18.23 43.34 -41.73
N GLU A 170 -18.60 42.80 -40.55
CA GLU A 170 -18.00 42.71 -39.21
C GLU A 170 -18.69 41.59 -38.36
N SER A 171 -18.06 41.08 -37.28
CA SER A 171 -18.70 40.69 -35.98
C SER A 171 -18.01 39.54 -35.18
N VAL A 172 -17.12 39.92 -34.25
CA VAL A 172 -17.10 39.52 -32.80
C VAL A 172 -17.06 38.04 -32.32
N ALA A 173 -16.23 37.85 -31.27
CA ALA A 173 -16.15 36.76 -30.26
C ALA A 173 -15.28 35.50 -30.51
N GLN A 174 -14.52 35.13 -29.48
CA GLN A 174 -13.69 33.93 -29.34
C GLN A 174 -14.03 33.19 -28.03
N PRO A 175 -13.79 31.86 -27.97
CA PRO A 175 -13.51 31.18 -26.71
C PRO A 175 -12.13 30.49 -26.70
N GLU A 176 -11.49 30.55 -25.52
CA GLU A 176 -10.60 29.58 -24.88
C GLU A 176 -9.56 28.78 -25.71
N THR A 177 -8.29 28.92 -25.33
CA THR A 177 -7.24 27.93 -25.62
C THR A 177 -6.59 27.44 -24.31
N ASN A 178 -6.45 26.12 -24.20
CA ASN A 178 -5.84 25.42 -23.07
C ASN A 178 -4.42 24.98 -23.46
N PHE A 179 -3.39 25.28 -22.65
CA PHE A 179 -2.13 24.53 -22.70
C PHE A 179 -1.36 24.48 -21.38
N GLN A 180 -0.56 23.43 -21.23
CA GLN A 180 0.09 23.02 -19.99
C GLN A 180 1.53 23.55 -19.82
N ARG A 181 1.86 23.92 -18.58
CA ARG A 181 3.18 23.71 -17.92
C ARG A 181 4.43 24.38 -18.54
N ASN A 182 4.91 25.45 -17.87
CA ASN A 182 6.25 25.47 -17.26
C ASN A 182 6.33 26.57 -16.17
N ALA A 183 7.33 26.48 -15.28
CA ALA A 183 7.63 27.50 -14.26
C ALA A 183 8.56 28.60 -14.84
N PRO A 184 8.69 29.77 -14.18
CA PRO A 184 9.70 29.88 -13.11
C PRO A 184 9.23 30.68 -11.88
N GLU A 185 10.21 31.19 -11.12
CA GLU A 185 10.14 31.75 -9.76
C GLU A 185 9.49 33.14 -9.66
N GLU A 186 8.93 33.48 -8.49
CA GLU A 186 9.31 34.73 -7.81
C GLU A 186 9.14 34.62 -6.27
N ASN A 187 9.43 35.71 -5.57
CA ASN A 187 9.86 35.73 -4.17
C ASN A 187 8.71 35.95 -3.17
N LEU A 188 8.81 35.35 -1.97
CA LEU A 188 8.72 36.08 -0.68
C LEU A 188 8.93 35.14 0.52
N SER A 189 9.65 35.63 1.53
CA SER A 189 10.01 34.87 2.73
C SER A 189 9.46 35.52 3.99
N THR A 190 8.88 34.71 4.90
CA THR A 190 8.72 35.09 6.31
C THR A 190 8.65 33.83 7.18
N ALA A 191 9.63 33.65 8.06
CA ALA A 191 9.63 32.58 9.07
C ALA A 191 9.84 33.19 10.47
N GLY A 192 8.92 32.91 11.38
CA GLY A 192 9.02 33.34 12.78
C GLY A 192 9.69 32.28 13.65
N VAL A 193 10.67 32.67 14.46
CA VAL A 193 11.37 31.79 15.42
C VAL A 193 11.37 32.45 16.80
N ILE A 194 11.25 31.61 17.84
CA ILE A 194 11.09 32.00 19.25
C ILE A 194 12.47 32.03 19.93
N PRO A 195 12.83 33.07 20.71
CA PRO A 195 14.05 33.09 21.51
C PRO A 195 13.84 32.52 22.94
N ALA A 196 14.89 31.92 23.50
CA ALA A 196 14.98 31.44 24.88
C ALA A 196 15.94 32.31 25.73
N VAL A 197 16.23 31.91 26.98
CA VAL A 197 16.70 32.79 28.07
C VAL A 197 18.11 32.43 28.61
N ASN A 198 18.86 33.46 29.09
CA ASN A 198 20.06 33.43 29.98
C ASN A 198 21.44 32.99 29.39
N PRO A 199 22.58 33.30 30.05
CA PRO A 199 22.97 34.57 30.71
C PRO A 199 24.48 34.98 30.64
N GLY A 200 24.81 36.28 30.87
CA GLY A 200 26.14 36.78 31.31
C GLY A 200 27.26 36.89 30.25
N SER A 201 28.40 37.57 30.47
CA SER A 201 28.83 38.54 31.53
C SER A 201 30.13 39.27 31.11
N GLN A 202 30.35 40.50 31.62
CA GLN A 202 31.68 41.18 31.82
C GLN A 202 32.49 41.63 30.54
N GLU A 203 33.35 42.68 30.52
CA GLU A 203 33.91 43.62 31.53
C GLU A 203 33.95 45.11 31.06
N ASN A 204 34.27 46.06 31.96
CA ASN A 204 34.62 47.48 31.70
C ASN A 204 36.15 47.72 31.91
N PRO A 205 36.74 48.86 31.47
CA PRO A 205 36.84 50.09 32.30
C PRO A 205 36.54 51.40 31.51
N VAL A 206 35.98 52.51 32.03
CA VAL A 206 36.03 53.28 33.31
C VAL A 206 37.09 54.42 33.34
N ASN A 207 36.62 55.67 33.21
CA ASN A 207 37.12 56.94 33.81
C ASN A 207 36.24 58.14 33.32
N ALA A 208 35.90 59.21 34.06
CA ALA A 208 35.71 59.42 35.50
C ALA A 208 34.79 60.67 35.75
N THR A 209 34.12 60.72 36.90
CA THR A 209 33.23 61.78 37.47
C THR A 209 33.96 63.11 37.82
N PRO A 210 33.33 64.23 38.29
CA PRO A 210 32.02 64.42 38.96
C PRO A 210 31.11 65.54 38.32
N GLU A 211 29.99 66.05 38.87
CA GLU A 211 29.42 66.01 40.23
C GLU A 211 27.87 66.19 40.32
N ALA A 212 27.29 65.63 41.39
CA ALA A 212 25.97 65.79 42.06
C ALA A 212 24.74 66.47 41.41
N ALA A 213 23.63 65.70 41.37
CA ALA A 213 22.26 66.14 41.69
C ALA A 213 21.45 64.94 42.27
N THR A 214 20.36 65.18 43.01
CA THR A 214 19.84 64.26 44.06
C THR A 214 18.60 63.42 43.68
N SER A 215 18.42 62.31 44.40
CA SER A 215 17.37 61.27 44.24
C SER A 215 15.90 61.72 44.44
N GLY A 216 14.97 60.97 43.85
CA GLY A 216 13.54 60.99 44.19
C GLY A 216 12.77 59.77 43.63
N ASN A 217 12.48 58.77 44.48
CA ASN A 217 11.77 57.54 44.11
C ASN A 217 10.77 57.12 45.20
N ILE A 218 9.46 57.16 44.90
CA ILE A 218 8.37 56.42 45.59
C ILE A 218 7.20 56.16 44.59
N PRO A 219 6.12 55.40 44.88
CA PRO A 219 5.94 54.12 44.19
C PRO A 219 4.53 53.95 43.53
N ALA A 220 4.10 52.69 43.38
CA ALA A 220 2.77 52.29 42.90
C ALA A 220 1.61 52.72 43.81
N ALA A 221 0.39 52.65 43.28
CA ALA A 221 -0.87 52.82 44.00
C ALA A 221 -1.72 51.53 43.94
N GLU A 222 -2.51 51.28 44.99
CA GLU A 222 -3.24 50.03 45.22
C GLU A 222 -4.69 50.02 44.69
N ASN A 223 -5.29 48.84 44.69
CA ASN A 223 -6.74 48.63 44.52
C ASN A 223 -7.53 49.22 45.70
N ILE A 224 -8.63 49.93 45.39
CA ILE A 224 -9.91 49.79 46.10
C ILE A 224 -11.07 50.01 45.08
N PRO A 225 -12.32 49.58 45.36
CA PRO A 225 -13.14 48.93 44.34
C PRO A 225 -14.34 49.76 43.87
N ALA A 226 -15.11 49.19 42.93
CA ALA A 226 -16.40 49.73 42.53
C ALA A 226 -17.50 49.49 43.60
N GLY A 227 -18.43 50.43 43.71
CA GLY A 227 -19.76 50.15 44.26
C GLY A 227 -20.30 51.16 45.28
N GLU A 228 -20.80 52.30 44.82
CA GLU A 228 -21.90 52.96 45.51
C GLU A 228 -22.89 53.56 44.49
N ASN A 229 -24.15 53.13 44.56
CA ASN A 229 -25.24 53.67 43.75
C ASN A 229 -25.75 54.95 44.42
N ILE A 230 -25.64 56.09 43.75
CA ILE A 230 -26.39 57.29 44.14
C ILE A 230 -27.59 57.43 43.21
N THR A 231 -28.73 56.94 43.70
CA THR A 231 -30.05 57.26 43.14
C THR A 231 -30.37 58.74 43.37
N ALA A 232 -31.20 59.32 42.51
CA ALA A 232 -31.53 60.74 42.61
C ALA A 232 -32.27 61.09 43.92
N GLY A 233 -31.80 62.13 44.62
CA GLY A 233 -32.47 62.69 45.80
C GLY A 233 -31.60 63.72 46.53
N GLU A 234 -32.07 64.97 46.57
CA GLU A 234 -31.70 66.09 47.44
C GLU A 234 -30.23 66.50 47.69
N SER A 235 -30.05 67.81 47.88
CA SER A 235 -28.97 68.43 48.65
C SER A 235 -27.51 68.06 48.32
N THR A 236 -27.03 68.58 47.19
CA THR A 236 -26.01 69.63 47.34
C THR A 236 -26.27 70.80 46.39
N ARG A 237 -27.25 71.64 46.77
CA ARG A 237 -27.23 73.06 46.37
C ARG A 237 -26.09 73.74 47.14
N GLN A 238 -24.86 73.37 46.82
CA GLN A 238 -23.71 74.12 47.29
C GLN A 238 -23.82 75.47 46.60
N GLU A 239 -23.93 76.50 47.43
CA GLU A 239 -23.96 77.86 46.95
C GLU A 239 -22.60 78.12 46.32
N HIS A 240 -22.54 78.03 44.99
CA HIS A 240 -21.63 78.87 44.24
C HIS A 240 -22.15 80.30 44.40
N GLU A 241 -21.93 80.80 45.61
CA GLU A 241 -22.12 82.16 46.03
C GLU A 241 -21.53 83.05 44.95
N MET A 242 -22.16 84.21 44.74
CA MET A 242 -21.63 85.17 43.80
C MET A 242 -20.34 85.74 44.38
N LEU A 243 -19.23 85.07 44.07
CA LEU A 243 -17.97 85.70 43.69
C LEU A 243 -18.23 86.55 42.43
N LEU A 244 -19.02 87.62 42.65
CA LEU A 244 -18.55 88.97 42.35
C LEU A 244 -17.06 88.99 42.69
N ASP A 245 -16.22 89.46 41.77
CA ASP A 245 -14.86 89.81 42.16
C ASP A 245 -14.95 90.67 43.42
N ASP A 246 -14.07 90.39 44.39
CA ASP A 246 -13.85 91.26 45.55
C ASP A 246 -13.12 92.50 45.02
N GLU A 247 -13.82 93.28 44.18
CA GLU A 247 -13.42 94.61 43.74
C GLU A 247 -13.27 95.41 45.02
N HIS A 248 -12.02 95.54 45.47
CA HIS A 248 -11.64 96.35 46.61
C HIS A 248 -12.33 97.71 46.49
N HIS A 249 -13.42 97.88 47.22
CA HIS A 249 -14.02 99.15 47.54
C HIS A 249 -13.07 99.86 48.52
N GLU A 250 -11.90 100.26 48.01
CA GLU A 250 -11.12 101.32 48.63
C GLU A 250 -12.07 102.49 48.84
N GLU A 251 -12.17 102.91 50.10
CA GLU A 251 -13.10 103.93 50.54
C GLU A 251 -12.68 105.26 49.88
N ILE A 252 -13.31 105.57 48.74
CA ILE A 252 -12.98 106.76 47.95
C ILE A 252 -13.26 107.99 48.81
N VAL A 253 -12.20 108.53 49.41
CA VAL A 253 -12.28 109.69 50.30
C VAL A 253 -12.84 110.86 49.51
N ASP A 254 -14.11 111.16 49.74
CA ASP A 254 -14.83 112.23 49.07
C ASP A 254 -14.33 113.57 49.62
N THR A 255 -13.30 114.08 48.96
CA THR A 255 -12.44 115.13 49.49
C THR A 255 -13.04 116.47 49.10
N ASP A 256 -13.71 117.16 50.02
CA ASP A 256 -14.28 118.47 49.73
C ASP A 256 -13.19 119.50 49.37
N PHE A 257 -13.20 119.92 48.10
CA PHE A 257 -12.26 120.91 47.56
C PHE A 257 -12.80 122.35 47.60
N SER A 258 -14.02 122.58 48.13
CA SER A 258 -14.74 123.86 48.06
C SER A 258 -13.96 125.05 48.59
N ASN A 259 -13.04 124.84 49.53
CA ASN A 259 -12.27 125.90 50.19
C ASN A 259 -10.99 126.34 49.46
N LEU A 260 -10.55 125.65 48.39
CA LEU A 260 -9.31 126.00 47.69
C LEU A 260 -9.48 127.22 46.77
N ASN A 261 -8.44 128.05 46.65
CA ASN A 261 -8.41 129.19 45.74
C ASN A 261 -8.30 128.72 44.27
N ILE A 262 -8.69 129.56 43.30
CA ILE A 262 -8.73 129.19 41.87
C ILE A 262 -7.36 128.76 41.31
N THR A 263 -6.28 129.35 41.80
CA THR A 263 -4.89 128.96 41.46
C THR A 263 -4.51 127.61 42.08
N GLU A 264 -4.97 127.31 43.29
CA GLU A 264 -4.68 126.07 44.02
C GLU A 264 -5.48 124.90 43.45
N LEU A 265 -6.77 125.12 43.14
CA LEU A 265 -7.60 124.19 42.37
C LEU A 265 -6.94 123.87 41.02
N ARG A 266 -6.50 124.89 40.28
CA ARG A 266 -5.78 124.72 39.01
C ARG A 266 -4.51 123.91 39.18
N GLN A 267 -3.67 124.20 40.18
CA GLN A 267 -2.44 123.46 40.42
C GLN A 267 -2.72 122.00 40.83
N LYS A 268 -3.67 121.76 41.73
CA LYS A 268 -4.04 120.42 42.20
C LYS A 268 -4.68 119.59 41.09
N LEU A 269 -5.48 120.19 40.22
CA LEU A 269 -6.07 119.56 39.04
C LEU A 269 -5.01 119.31 37.95
N LYS A 270 -4.08 120.25 37.70
CA LYS A 270 -2.92 120.09 36.78
C LYS A 270 -1.89 119.07 37.28
N GLN A 271 -1.91 118.75 38.59
CA GLN A 271 -1.17 117.63 39.19
C GLN A 271 -1.95 116.32 39.04
N LEU A 272 -3.22 116.28 39.44
CA LEU A 272 -4.04 115.06 39.39
C LEU A 272 -4.24 114.56 37.95
N LEU A 273 -4.45 115.45 36.97
CA LEU A 273 -4.52 115.11 35.54
C LEU A 273 -3.23 114.47 34.97
N LYS A 274 -2.10 114.52 35.68
CA LYS A 274 -0.86 113.83 35.29
C LYS A 274 -0.72 112.43 35.89
N THR A 275 -1.52 112.09 36.90
CA THR A 275 -1.39 110.83 37.68
C THR A 275 -2.70 110.06 37.84
N ALA A 276 -3.84 110.63 37.43
CA ALA A 276 -5.15 110.03 37.56
C ALA A 276 -5.32 108.80 36.66
N GLY A 277 -5.73 107.69 37.26
CA GLY A 277 -6.19 106.50 36.58
C GLY A 277 -7.70 106.32 36.69
N ARG A 278 -8.13 105.07 36.86
CA ARG A 278 -9.55 104.67 36.82
C ARG A 278 -10.35 105.20 38.03
N GLN A 279 -9.76 105.25 39.23
CA GLN A 279 -10.47 105.61 40.46
C GLN A 279 -10.61 107.14 40.63
N GLU A 280 -9.52 107.86 40.36
CA GLU A 280 -9.41 109.31 40.47
C GLU A 280 -10.33 110.03 39.47
N SER A 281 -10.81 109.35 38.43
CA SER A 281 -11.73 109.90 37.42
C SER A 281 -12.98 110.59 37.99
N ARG A 282 -13.48 110.17 39.16
CA ARG A 282 -14.57 110.87 39.86
C ARG A 282 -14.06 112.17 40.49
N GLN A 283 -12.95 112.11 41.23
CA GLN A 283 -12.32 113.26 41.88
C GLN A 283 -11.84 114.32 40.87
N VAL A 284 -11.31 113.92 39.71
CA VAL A 284 -10.93 114.80 38.60
C VAL A 284 -12.14 115.54 38.04
N SER A 285 -13.26 114.84 37.84
CA SER A 285 -14.49 115.44 37.32
C SER A 285 -15.10 116.45 38.31
N GLU A 286 -15.07 116.12 39.61
CA GLU A 286 -15.57 117.01 40.67
C GLU A 286 -14.65 118.23 40.87
N LEU A 287 -13.32 118.05 40.87
CA LEU A 287 -12.36 119.15 40.88
C LEU A 287 -12.55 120.09 39.68
N TYR A 288 -12.78 119.54 38.49
CA TYR A 288 -13.04 120.35 37.30
C TYR A 288 -14.36 121.14 37.45
N ARG A 289 -15.43 120.49 37.91
CA ARG A 289 -16.73 121.13 38.17
C ARG A 289 -16.61 122.31 39.15
N GLN A 290 -15.85 122.14 40.24
CA GLN A 290 -15.62 123.20 41.23
C GLN A 290 -14.71 124.32 40.70
N TYR A 291 -13.67 123.98 39.92
CA TYR A 291 -12.81 124.96 39.26
C TYR A 291 -13.59 125.80 38.22
N GLU A 292 -14.41 125.16 37.39
CA GLU A 292 -15.27 125.81 36.39
C GLU A 292 -16.30 126.74 37.06
N ALA A 293 -16.91 126.31 38.17
CA ALA A 293 -17.82 127.16 38.95
C ALA A 293 -17.14 128.43 39.48
N LYS A 294 -15.90 128.34 40.00
CA LYS A 294 -15.16 129.54 40.46
C LYS A 294 -14.68 130.42 39.30
N LEU A 295 -14.32 129.82 38.16
CA LEU A 295 -14.01 130.57 36.95
C LEU A 295 -15.23 131.31 36.39
N ALA A 296 -16.43 130.75 36.51
CA ALA A 296 -17.66 131.45 36.12
C ALA A 296 -17.91 132.71 36.97
N VAL A 297 -17.54 132.69 38.25
CA VAL A 297 -17.56 133.89 39.12
C VAL A 297 -16.48 134.90 38.70
N GLU A 298 -15.24 134.46 38.44
CA GLU A 298 -14.17 135.34 37.93
C GLU A 298 -14.55 136.01 36.59
N LYS A 299 -15.22 135.27 35.71
CA LYS A 299 -15.80 135.78 34.44
C LYS A 299 -16.89 136.84 34.69
N ALA A 300 -17.80 136.59 35.63
CA ALA A 300 -18.86 137.54 35.99
C ALA A 300 -18.29 138.83 36.58
N GLU A 301 -17.36 138.74 37.55
CA GLU A 301 -16.70 139.92 38.11
C GLU A 301 -15.89 140.72 37.08
N ALA A 302 -15.30 140.05 36.08
CA ALA A 302 -14.60 140.71 35.00
C ALA A 302 -15.55 141.45 34.05
N LEU A 303 -16.72 140.87 33.76
CA LEU A 303 -17.80 141.52 33.00
C LEU A 303 -18.37 142.72 33.78
N ASP A 304 -18.63 142.58 35.08
CA ASP A 304 -19.11 143.68 35.94
C ASP A 304 -18.10 144.84 36.00
N ARG A 305 -16.79 144.52 36.09
CA ARG A 305 -15.72 145.54 36.02
C ARG A 305 -15.65 146.23 34.66
N PHE A 306 -15.81 145.50 33.55
CA PHE A 306 -15.83 146.06 32.20
C PHE A 306 -17.03 146.98 31.96
N MET A 307 -18.22 146.61 32.47
CA MET A 307 -19.39 147.50 32.48
C MET A 307 -19.14 148.75 33.34
N ALA A 308 -18.44 148.62 34.47
CA ALA A 308 -18.11 149.75 35.35
C ALA A 308 -17.09 150.74 34.73
N GLU A 309 -16.25 150.30 33.80
CA GLU A 309 -15.35 151.17 33.02
C GLU A 309 -16.07 151.89 31.85
N GLY A 310 -17.37 151.64 31.65
CA GLY A 310 -18.23 152.39 30.72
C GLY A 310 -18.40 151.77 29.33
N SER A 311 -17.98 150.51 29.14
CA SER A 311 -18.17 149.75 27.90
C SER A 311 -19.50 148.99 27.88
N SER A 312 -19.97 148.61 26.68
CA SER A 312 -21.19 147.79 26.54
C SER A 312 -20.94 146.33 26.93
N ALA A 313 -21.94 145.68 27.52
CA ALA A 313 -21.85 144.25 27.85
C ALA A 313 -21.71 143.35 26.60
N ASP A 314 -22.27 143.77 25.46
CA ASP A 314 -22.20 143.03 24.20
C ASP A 314 -20.79 143.03 23.56
N ASP A 315 -19.91 143.96 23.97
CA ASP A 315 -18.52 144.08 23.50
C ASP A 315 -17.52 143.29 24.38
N PHE A 316 -17.98 142.55 25.39
CA PHE A 316 -17.11 141.86 26.35
C PHE A 316 -16.64 140.47 25.87
N GLU A 317 -15.42 140.39 25.35
CA GLU A 317 -14.72 139.12 25.21
C GLU A 317 -13.89 138.78 26.46
N PHE A 318 -14.36 137.84 27.29
CA PHE A 318 -13.48 137.23 28.29
C PHE A 318 -12.41 136.39 27.59
N GLN A 319 -11.18 136.90 27.54
CA GLN A 319 -10.02 136.18 27.03
C GLN A 319 -9.44 135.27 28.14
N PRO A 320 -9.67 133.94 28.12
CA PRO A 320 -9.18 133.08 29.18
C PRO A 320 -7.65 133.02 29.17
N GLY A 321 -7.04 133.32 30.32
CA GLY A 321 -5.59 133.26 30.49
C GLY A 321 -5.01 131.90 30.09
N PHE A 322 -3.79 131.90 29.56
CA PHE A 322 -3.08 130.74 29.02
C PHE A 322 -3.18 129.47 29.90
N GLU A 323 -3.02 129.64 31.22
CA GLU A 323 -3.13 128.59 32.23
C GLU A 323 -4.50 127.91 32.32
N HIS A 324 -5.60 128.58 31.96
CA HIS A 324 -6.92 127.95 31.82
C HIS A 324 -6.97 127.08 30.56
N GLN A 325 -6.48 127.60 29.43
CA GLN A 325 -6.49 126.89 28.15
C GLN A 325 -5.62 125.63 28.19
N GLU A 326 -4.51 125.63 28.92
CA GLU A 326 -3.74 124.40 29.18
C GLU A 326 -4.53 123.37 30.00
N LEU A 327 -5.26 123.82 31.03
CA LEU A 327 -6.02 122.95 31.93
C LEU A 327 -7.24 122.34 31.23
N GLU A 328 -7.97 123.12 30.45
CA GLU A 328 -9.10 122.68 29.62
C GLU A 328 -8.64 121.63 28.60
N LYS A 329 -7.52 121.88 27.91
CA LYS A 329 -6.91 120.90 26.98
C LYS A 329 -6.51 119.60 27.71
N ALA A 330 -5.91 119.70 28.89
CA ALA A 330 -5.52 118.54 29.68
C ALA A 330 -6.74 117.73 30.20
N TYR A 331 -7.81 118.40 30.62
CA TYR A 331 -9.04 117.75 31.05
C TYR A 331 -9.82 117.13 29.88
N PHE A 332 -9.88 117.81 28.74
CA PHE A 332 -10.44 117.24 27.51
C PHE A 332 -9.69 115.97 27.11
N GLN A 333 -8.35 116.03 27.08
CA GLN A 333 -7.51 114.86 26.81
C GLN A 333 -7.73 113.73 27.83
N PHE A 334 -7.86 114.04 29.13
CA PHE A 334 -8.20 113.04 30.14
C PHE A 334 -9.57 112.38 29.90
N ARG A 335 -10.61 113.19 29.62
CA ARG A 335 -11.97 112.69 29.32
C ARG A 335 -12.01 111.86 28.04
N GLU A 336 -11.29 112.28 27.00
CA GLU A 336 -11.16 111.55 25.74
C GLU A 336 -10.37 110.24 25.94
N ASN A 337 -9.27 110.27 26.68
CA ASN A 337 -8.50 109.09 27.06
C ASN A 337 -9.36 108.10 27.86
N ARG A 338 -10.11 108.56 28.87
CA ARG A 338 -10.98 107.73 29.71
C ARG A 338 -12.17 107.14 28.94
N SER A 339 -12.75 107.90 28.01
CA SER A 339 -13.77 107.41 27.07
C SER A 339 -13.20 106.34 26.13
N ARG A 340 -11.99 106.57 25.60
CA ARG A 340 -11.25 105.60 24.78
C ARG A 340 -10.88 104.34 25.55
N GLU A 341 -10.49 104.47 26.83
CA GLU A 341 -10.26 103.33 27.73
C GLU A 341 -11.54 102.54 28.00
N GLN A 342 -12.66 103.18 28.36
CA GLN A 342 -13.92 102.46 28.57
C GLN A 342 -14.35 101.74 27.28
N ARG A 343 -14.26 102.40 26.13
CA ARG A 343 -14.52 101.78 24.83
C ARG A 343 -13.56 100.62 24.56
N ASN A 344 -12.27 100.74 24.90
CA ASN A 344 -11.32 99.64 24.80
C ASN A 344 -11.67 98.49 25.74
N ASP A 345 -12.04 98.75 27.00
CA ASP A 345 -12.48 97.76 27.99
C ASP A 345 -13.73 97.00 27.49
N GLU A 346 -14.70 97.71 26.89
CA GLU A 346 -15.91 97.15 26.30
C GLU A 346 -15.61 96.35 25.02
N GLU A 347 -14.79 96.89 24.11
CA GLU A 347 -14.33 96.16 22.92
C GLU A 347 -13.51 94.92 23.28
N GLN A 348 -12.72 94.94 24.36
CA GLN A 348 -12.00 93.76 24.87
C GLN A 348 -12.95 92.75 25.51
N LYS A 349 -13.97 93.20 26.28
CA LYS A 349 -15.03 92.29 26.77
C LYS A 349 -15.77 91.61 25.62
N VAL A 350 -16.09 92.33 24.54
CA VAL A 350 -16.69 91.77 23.32
C VAL A 350 -15.74 90.81 22.59
N LYS A 351 -14.44 91.11 22.50
CA LYS A 351 -13.43 90.19 21.95
C LYS A 351 -13.28 88.92 22.80
N ASN A 352 -13.30 89.04 24.14
CA ASN A 352 -13.30 87.92 25.07
C ASN A 352 -14.56 87.06 24.95
N ALA A 353 -15.74 87.68 24.79
CA ALA A 353 -16.99 86.98 24.53
C ALA A 353 -16.92 86.18 23.22
N LYS A 354 -16.41 86.80 22.15
CA LYS A 354 -16.23 86.13 20.84
C LYS A 354 -15.23 84.97 20.92
N ARG A 355 -14.05 85.12 21.55
CA ARG A 355 -13.10 83.99 21.69
C ARG A 355 -13.65 82.89 22.58
N LYS A 356 -14.42 83.21 23.64
CA LYS A 356 -15.16 82.20 24.42
C LYS A 356 -16.23 81.50 23.58
N GLN A 357 -16.95 82.20 22.71
CA GLN A 357 -17.87 81.57 21.75
C GLN A 357 -17.13 80.64 20.77
N GLU A 358 -16.02 81.08 20.18
CA GLU A 358 -15.19 80.23 19.31
C GLU A 358 -14.71 78.96 20.02
N LEU A 359 -14.27 79.07 21.28
CA LEU A 359 -13.90 77.91 22.11
C LEU A 359 -15.09 76.98 22.42
N LEU A 360 -16.33 77.48 22.47
CA LEU A 360 -17.53 76.63 22.59
C LEU A 360 -17.83 75.90 21.28
N ASP A 361 -17.54 76.50 20.14
CA ASP A 361 -17.74 75.88 18.83
C ASP A 361 -16.63 74.84 18.53
N GLU A 362 -15.37 75.14 18.88
CA GLU A 362 -14.28 74.13 18.94
C GLU A 362 -14.61 72.96 19.88
N LEU A 363 -15.27 73.24 21.02
CA LEU A 363 -15.71 72.23 21.98
C LEU A 363 -16.90 71.40 21.47
N ARG A 364 -17.84 72.00 20.71
CA ARG A 364 -18.93 71.28 20.03
C ARG A 364 -18.38 70.30 19.00
N GLU A 365 -17.49 70.76 18.14
CA GLU A 365 -16.81 69.89 17.16
C GLU A 365 -16.09 68.73 17.85
N LEU A 366 -15.46 68.97 19.01
CA LEU A 366 -14.79 67.95 19.80
C LEU A 366 -15.74 66.96 20.50
N VAL A 367 -16.98 67.36 20.80
CA VAL A 367 -18.05 66.52 21.37
C VAL A 367 -18.72 65.64 20.32
N GLU A 368 -18.90 66.16 19.11
CA GLU A 368 -19.45 65.43 17.95
C GLU A 368 -18.42 64.50 17.29
N SER A 369 -17.13 64.80 17.44
CA SER A 369 -16.03 63.97 16.94
C SER A 369 -15.86 62.64 17.71
N PRO A 370 -15.49 61.54 17.03
CA PRO A 370 -15.19 60.28 17.71
C PRO A 370 -13.94 60.40 18.60
N GLU A 371 -13.98 59.82 19.82
CA GLU A 371 -12.87 59.99 20.78
C GLU A 371 -11.56 59.38 20.26
N THR A 372 -10.55 60.24 20.13
CA THR A 372 -9.15 59.88 19.89
C THR A 372 -8.30 60.28 21.09
N LYS A 373 -7.08 59.70 21.21
CA LYS A 373 -6.13 60.08 22.26
C LYS A 373 -5.85 61.59 22.32
N SER A 374 -5.89 62.29 21.17
CA SER A 374 -5.68 63.74 21.07
C SER A 374 -6.83 64.57 21.64
N SER A 375 -8.06 64.06 21.67
CA SER A 375 -9.21 64.82 22.22
C SER A 375 -9.02 65.16 23.71
N GLY A 376 -8.36 64.25 24.46
CA GLY A 376 -8.01 64.44 25.86
C GLY A 376 -6.97 65.54 26.12
N ASP A 377 -6.25 66.00 25.10
CA ASP A 377 -5.30 67.12 25.21
C ASP A 377 -5.88 68.41 24.60
N LYS A 378 -6.65 68.31 23.50
CA LYS A 378 -7.45 69.44 22.99
C LYS A 378 -8.40 69.99 24.05
N ILE A 379 -9.07 69.13 24.82
CA ILE A 379 -9.97 69.58 25.89
C ILE A 379 -9.23 70.32 27.00
N ARG A 380 -7.99 69.90 27.33
CA ARG A 380 -7.13 70.59 28.32
C ARG A 380 -6.68 71.96 27.81
N GLN A 381 -6.37 72.07 26.52
CA GLN A 381 -6.05 73.34 25.89
C GLN A 381 -7.25 74.29 25.96
N ILE A 382 -8.44 73.86 25.52
CA ILE A 382 -9.70 74.64 25.60
C ILE A 382 -9.98 75.07 27.05
N GLN A 383 -9.86 74.16 28.03
CA GLN A 383 -10.02 74.47 29.45
C GLN A 383 -8.99 75.48 29.99
N THR A 384 -7.80 75.55 29.39
CA THR A 384 -6.73 76.49 29.78
C THR A 384 -6.95 77.85 29.14
N GLU A 385 -7.25 77.91 27.84
CA GLU A 385 -7.59 79.16 27.13
C GLU A 385 -8.85 79.79 27.71
N TRP A 386 -9.88 79.00 28.03
CA TRP A 386 -11.12 79.47 28.67
C TRP A 386 -10.87 80.20 29.99
N LYS A 387 -9.93 79.69 30.81
CA LYS A 387 -9.52 80.29 32.09
C LYS A 387 -8.60 81.51 31.90
N ALA A 388 -7.79 81.54 30.84
CA ALA A 388 -6.89 82.65 30.54
C ALA A 388 -7.62 83.89 29.96
N ILE A 389 -8.76 83.68 29.28
CA ILE A 389 -9.57 84.78 28.75
C ILE A 389 -10.31 85.48 29.89
N GLY A 390 -10.12 86.79 30.01
CA GLY A 390 -10.67 87.64 31.08
C GLY A 390 -12.18 87.90 31.02
N PRO A 391 -12.63 89.01 31.62
CA PRO A 391 -14.05 89.30 31.79
C PRO A 391 -14.80 89.54 30.48
N VAL A 392 -16.11 89.34 30.55
CA VAL A 392 -17.08 89.22 29.45
C VAL A 392 -18.26 90.17 29.76
N PRO A 393 -19.09 90.61 28.78
CA PRO A 393 -20.28 91.38 29.09
C PRO A 393 -21.22 90.60 30.05
N PRO A 394 -21.85 91.26 31.03
CA PRO A 394 -22.62 90.58 32.06
C PRO A 394 -23.87 89.86 31.53
N ALA A 395 -24.38 90.26 30.35
CA ALA A 395 -25.47 89.58 29.66
C ALA A 395 -25.09 88.16 29.21
N ASP A 396 -23.91 88.01 28.58
CA ASP A 396 -23.50 86.77 27.92
C ASP A 396 -22.85 85.77 28.91
N SER A 397 -22.23 86.28 29.98
CA SER A 397 -21.41 85.52 30.93
C SER A 397 -22.10 84.24 31.43
N LYS A 398 -23.36 84.34 31.87
CA LYS A 398 -24.13 83.18 32.39
C LYS A 398 -24.47 82.16 31.29
N GLN A 399 -24.79 82.61 30.08
CA GLN A 399 -25.11 81.72 28.95
C GLN A 399 -23.86 80.98 28.47
N LEU A 400 -22.73 81.67 28.38
CA LEU A 400 -21.44 81.09 28.01
C LEU A 400 -20.96 80.08 29.05
N TRP A 401 -21.06 80.41 30.35
CA TRP A 401 -20.70 79.51 31.46
C TRP A 401 -21.58 78.25 31.50
N ASN A 402 -22.90 78.38 31.33
CA ASN A 402 -23.80 77.24 31.25
C ASN A 402 -23.48 76.34 30.05
N SER A 403 -23.24 76.95 28.88
CA SER A 403 -22.94 76.23 27.64
C SER A 403 -21.63 75.45 27.72
N TYR A 404 -20.60 76.05 28.34
CA TYR A 404 -19.31 75.42 28.60
C TYR A 404 -19.43 74.17 29.48
N HIS A 405 -20.14 74.26 30.61
CA HIS A 405 -20.30 73.12 31.52
C HIS A 405 -21.17 72.01 30.91
N ALA A 406 -22.24 72.35 30.18
CA ALA A 406 -23.05 71.35 29.48
C ALA A 406 -22.24 70.57 28.42
N LEU A 407 -21.41 71.26 27.62
CA LEU A 407 -20.56 70.60 26.64
C LEU A 407 -19.41 69.78 27.27
N LEU A 408 -18.85 70.24 28.40
CA LEU A 408 -17.89 69.45 29.17
C LEU A 408 -18.51 68.16 29.72
N ASP A 409 -19.70 68.24 30.29
CA ASP A 409 -20.43 67.08 30.81
C ASP A 409 -20.71 66.07 29.69
N ILE A 410 -21.24 66.51 28.55
CA ILE A 410 -21.46 65.65 27.37
C ILE A 410 -20.13 65.03 26.89
N PHE A 411 -19.02 65.77 26.85
CA PHE A 411 -17.71 65.23 26.49
C PHE A 411 -17.26 64.10 27.43
N TYR A 412 -17.34 64.31 28.74
CA TYR A 412 -16.92 63.31 29.73
C TYR A 412 -17.86 62.10 29.78
N ASN A 413 -19.17 62.28 29.56
CA ASN A 413 -20.14 61.20 29.45
C ASN A 413 -19.93 60.35 28.18
N ASN A 414 -19.78 60.99 27.01
CA ASN A 414 -19.43 60.30 25.74
C ASN A 414 -18.14 59.49 25.90
N ARG A 415 -17.15 60.05 26.61
CA ARG A 415 -15.90 59.40 26.96
C ARG A 415 -16.09 58.20 27.89
N SER A 416 -16.88 58.32 28.96
CA SER A 416 -17.15 57.19 29.86
C SER A 416 -17.77 56.02 29.10
N ILE A 417 -18.81 56.30 28.31
CA ILE A 417 -19.50 55.34 27.44
C ILE A 417 -18.52 54.65 26.48
N PHE A 418 -17.52 55.36 25.94
CA PHE A 418 -16.51 54.78 25.05
C PHE A 418 -15.50 53.86 25.77
N TYR A 419 -15.08 54.17 27.00
CA TYR A 419 -14.23 53.26 27.78
C TYR A 419 -15.03 52.06 28.31
N GLU A 420 -16.28 52.26 28.73
CA GLU A 420 -17.23 51.21 29.11
C GLU A 420 -17.50 50.25 27.95
N LEU A 421 -17.80 50.76 26.75
CA LEU A 421 -18.01 49.93 25.55
C LEU A 421 -16.75 49.13 25.18
N LYS A 422 -15.56 49.74 25.29
CA LYS A 422 -14.28 49.02 25.09
C LYS A 422 -14.02 47.95 26.14
N GLU A 423 -14.41 48.16 27.39
CA GLU A 423 -14.27 47.14 28.42
C GLU A 423 -15.32 46.03 28.28
N LEU A 424 -16.53 46.37 27.83
CA LEU A 424 -17.56 45.43 27.41
C LEU A 424 -17.05 44.55 26.25
N ASP A 425 -16.41 45.13 25.24
CA ASP A 425 -15.83 44.38 24.12
C ASP A 425 -14.60 43.55 24.52
N ARG A 426 -13.75 44.03 25.43
CA ARG A 426 -12.71 43.20 26.07
C ARG A 426 -13.32 42.02 26.81
N ARG A 427 -14.43 42.22 27.54
CA ARG A 427 -15.16 41.16 28.24
C ARG A 427 -15.85 40.18 27.28
N LYS A 428 -16.33 40.61 26.11
CA LYS A 428 -16.79 39.71 25.04
C LYS A 428 -15.63 38.90 24.46
N ASN A 429 -14.53 39.56 24.10
CA ASN A 429 -13.31 38.90 23.60
C ASN A 429 -12.80 37.86 24.61
N LEU A 430 -12.80 38.19 25.89
CA LEU A 430 -12.50 37.29 27.00
C LEU A 430 -13.37 36.02 26.96
N GLN A 431 -14.70 36.16 26.92
CA GLN A 431 -15.61 35.02 26.81
C GLN A 431 -15.39 34.20 25.52
N HIS A 432 -15.14 34.87 24.39
CA HIS A 432 -14.80 34.20 23.14
C HIS A 432 -13.50 33.38 23.26
N LYS A 433 -12.44 33.93 23.88
CA LYS A 433 -11.16 33.21 24.08
C LYS A 433 -11.28 32.07 25.10
N ILE A 434 -12.16 32.19 26.11
CA ILE A 434 -12.52 31.08 27.02
C ILE A 434 -13.17 29.94 26.23
N HIS A 435 -14.18 30.23 25.40
CA HIS A 435 -14.85 29.23 24.55
C HIS A 435 -13.90 28.59 23.51
N LEU A 436 -12.91 29.34 23.00
CA LEU A 436 -11.83 28.76 22.17
C LEU A 436 -10.92 27.81 22.96
N CYS A 437 -10.63 28.08 24.24
CA CYS A 437 -9.91 27.14 25.10
C CYS A 437 -10.70 25.87 25.36
N GLU A 438 -11.99 25.99 25.68
CA GLU A 438 -12.88 24.85 25.94
C GLU A 438 -13.02 23.95 24.70
N ARG A 439 -13.18 24.56 23.52
CA ARG A 439 -13.14 23.83 22.24
C ARG A 439 -11.77 23.16 22.03
N ALA A 440 -10.65 23.83 22.31
CA ALA A 440 -9.31 23.25 22.15
C ALA A 440 -9.06 22.08 23.12
N GLU A 441 -9.54 22.16 24.36
CA GLU A 441 -9.46 21.10 25.36
C GLU A 441 -10.30 19.88 24.95
N ALA A 442 -11.49 20.09 24.36
CA ALA A 442 -12.32 19.01 23.84
C ALA A 442 -11.66 18.22 22.69
N LEU A 443 -10.76 18.84 21.90
CA LEU A 443 -10.03 18.15 20.82
C LEU A 443 -9.13 17.02 21.31
N VAL A 444 -8.75 17.00 22.60
CA VAL A 444 -8.01 15.87 23.21
C VAL A 444 -8.83 14.57 23.15
N ASN A 445 -10.16 14.65 23.18
CA ASN A 445 -11.09 13.51 23.15
C ASN A 445 -11.60 13.16 21.74
N GLN A 446 -11.39 14.02 20.73
CA GLN A 446 -11.84 13.82 19.35
C GLN A 446 -11.24 12.51 18.77
N PRO A 447 -12.03 11.52 18.30
CA PRO A 447 -11.48 10.22 17.92
C PRO A 447 -10.43 10.29 16.80
N SER A 448 -10.65 11.12 15.79
CA SER A 448 -9.70 11.32 14.69
C SER A 448 -8.67 12.41 15.03
N ILE A 449 -7.41 12.02 15.18
CA ILE A 449 -6.28 12.94 15.36
C ILE A 449 -6.15 13.91 14.17
N ASN A 450 -6.56 13.50 12.96
CA ASN A 450 -6.51 14.38 11.79
C ASN A 450 -7.58 15.47 11.80
N THR A 451 -8.81 15.19 12.28
CA THR A 451 -9.82 16.25 12.42
C THR A 451 -9.46 17.16 13.57
N ALA A 452 -9.01 16.60 14.72
CA ALA A 452 -8.49 17.38 15.85
C ALA A 452 -7.40 18.39 15.42
N LEU A 453 -6.46 17.99 14.55
CA LEU A 453 -5.43 18.91 14.03
C LEU A 453 -5.93 19.94 13.01
N GLN A 454 -7.01 19.65 12.27
CA GLN A 454 -7.65 20.61 11.38
C GLN A 454 -8.50 21.63 12.16
N GLU A 455 -9.24 21.16 13.16
CA GLU A 455 -10.02 21.98 14.09
C GLU A 455 -9.10 22.87 14.92
N LEU A 456 -7.96 22.36 15.42
CA LEU A 456 -6.98 23.15 16.16
C LEU A 456 -6.41 24.31 15.33
N ARG A 457 -6.15 24.11 14.03
CA ARG A 457 -5.71 25.20 13.13
C ARG A 457 -6.77 26.29 13.00
N LYS A 458 -8.04 25.91 12.81
CA LYS A 458 -9.16 26.85 12.81
C LYS A 458 -9.27 27.61 14.13
N LEU A 459 -9.08 26.94 15.27
CA LEU A 459 -9.06 27.61 16.58
C LEU A 459 -7.90 28.62 16.71
N HIS A 460 -6.73 28.36 16.13
CA HIS A 460 -5.61 29.33 16.09
C HIS A 460 -5.92 30.53 15.18
N GLU A 461 -6.61 30.31 14.06
CA GLU A 461 -7.10 31.37 13.16
C GLU A 461 -8.20 32.22 13.84
N GLU A 462 -9.19 31.58 14.46
CA GLU A 462 -10.23 32.22 15.28
C GLU A 462 -9.60 33.01 16.44
N TRP A 463 -8.61 32.45 17.14
CA TRP A 463 -7.88 33.11 18.24
C TRP A 463 -7.18 34.40 17.80
N LYS A 464 -6.59 34.41 16.59
CA LYS A 464 -5.95 35.59 15.99
C LYS A 464 -6.96 36.67 15.62
N ASN A 465 -8.18 36.28 15.25
CA ASN A 465 -9.26 37.19 14.86
C ASN A 465 -10.01 37.78 16.06
N VAL A 466 -10.04 37.11 17.23
CA VAL A 466 -10.60 37.68 18.46
C VAL A 466 -9.66 38.74 19.05
N GLY A 467 -10.21 39.91 19.35
CA GLY A 467 -9.48 41.10 19.80
C GLY A 467 -8.86 41.01 21.21
N PRO A 468 -8.39 42.15 21.76
CA PRO A 468 -7.72 42.19 23.05
C PRO A 468 -8.67 41.85 24.21
N VAL A 469 -8.09 41.22 25.22
CA VAL A 469 -8.68 40.70 26.47
C VAL A 469 -8.20 41.60 27.63
N PRO A 470 -8.90 41.69 28.79
CA PRO A 470 -8.40 42.42 29.96
C PRO A 470 -7.00 41.93 30.36
N ASN A 471 -6.12 42.85 30.74
CA ASN A 471 -4.68 42.57 30.86
C ASN A 471 -4.39 41.41 31.82
N ASP A 472 -5.04 41.41 32.98
CA ASP A 472 -4.86 40.46 34.09
C ASP A 472 -5.17 39.00 33.71
N GLN A 473 -5.94 38.78 32.64
CA GLN A 473 -6.37 37.45 32.18
C GLN A 473 -5.78 37.06 30.83
N ARG A 474 -5.05 37.97 30.17
CA ARG A 474 -4.47 37.76 28.84
C ARG A 474 -3.56 36.52 28.81
N ASP A 475 -2.59 36.50 29.70
CA ASP A 475 -1.50 35.53 29.66
C ASP A 475 -1.97 34.16 30.19
N ALA A 476 -2.82 34.15 31.22
CA ALA A 476 -3.44 32.94 31.77
C ALA A 476 -4.29 32.17 30.74
N ILE A 477 -5.04 32.87 29.88
CA ILE A 477 -5.91 32.23 28.88
C ILE A 477 -5.10 31.85 27.63
N TRP A 478 -4.05 32.61 27.28
CA TRP A 478 -3.08 32.19 26.27
C TRP A 478 -2.37 30.90 26.68
N GLU A 479 -1.89 30.82 27.92
CA GLU A 479 -1.26 29.63 28.48
C GLU A 479 -2.22 28.43 28.46
N ARG A 480 -3.48 28.60 28.89
CA ARG A 480 -4.52 27.56 28.78
C ARG A 480 -4.70 27.05 27.35
N PHE A 481 -4.75 27.95 26.36
CA PHE A 481 -4.91 27.62 24.95
C PHE A 481 -3.68 26.88 24.37
N ILE A 482 -2.47 27.26 24.78
CA ILE A 482 -1.24 26.56 24.40
C ILE A 482 -1.18 25.18 25.05
N GLN A 483 -1.44 25.03 26.34
CA GLN A 483 -1.48 23.72 27.01
C GLN A 483 -2.52 22.77 26.40
N ALA A 484 -3.66 23.28 25.92
CA ALA A 484 -4.63 22.50 25.15
C ALA A 484 -4.07 22.06 23.78
N SER A 485 -3.43 22.98 23.06
CA SER A 485 -2.77 22.71 21.77
C SER A 485 -1.66 21.65 21.91
N GLU A 486 -0.84 21.73 22.96
CA GLU A 486 0.24 20.79 23.24
C GLU A 486 -0.28 19.38 23.53
N LYS A 487 -1.38 19.21 24.28
CA LYS A 487 -1.99 17.89 24.55
C LYS A 487 -2.41 17.20 23.25
N VAL A 488 -3.00 17.94 22.30
CA VAL A 488 -3.37 17.42 20.96
C VAL A 488 -2.11 17.03 20.16
N HIS A 489 -1.05 17.82 20.21
CA HIS A 489 0.23 17.51 19.56
C HIS A 489 0.98 16.33 20.22
N ALA A 490 0.89 16.16 21.54
CA ALA A 490 1.44 15.04 22.28
C ALA A 490 0.75 13.72 21.87
N ARG A 491 -0.59 13.68 21.87
CA ARG A 491 -1.37 12.52 21.40
C ARG A 491 -1.06 12.15 19.93
N LYS A 492 -0.83 13.14 19.06
CA LYS A 492 -0.34 12.89 17.68
C LYS A 492 1.05 12.25 17.67
N LYS A 493 1.99 12.76 18.48
CA LYS A 493 3.36 12.23 18.58
C LYS A 493 3.36 10.79 19.09
N GLU A 494 2.56 10.51 20.11
CA GLU A 494 2.37 9.19 20.72
C GLU A 494 1.80 8.19 19.70
N PHE A 495 0.69 8.50 19.04
CA PHE A 495 0.12 7.65 17.99
C PHE A 495 1.10 7.32 16.85
N ILE A 496 1.91 8.31 16.42
CA ILE A 496 2.95 8.09 15.39
C ILE A 496 4.09 7.23 15.95
N SER A 497 4.43 7.37 17.23
CA SER A 497 5.45 6.56 17.92
C SER A 497 4.99 5.10 18.04
N GLU A 498 3.76 4.88 18.51
CA GLU A 498 3.16 3.55 18.65
C GLU A 498 3.04 2.84 17.30
N ARG A 499 2.49 3.53 16.27
CA ARG A 499 2.36 2.94 14.93
C ARG A 499 3.72 2.58 14.33
N LYS A 500 4.77 3.37 14.57
CA LYS A 500 6.15 3.05 14.17
C LYS A 500 6.72 1.86 14.95
N ALA A 501 6.42 1.74 16.24
CA ALA A 501 6.84 0.60 17.04
C ALA A 501 6.17 -0.71 16.56
N GLN A 502 4.87 -0.67 16.28
CA GLN A 502 4.12 -1.79 15.69
C GLN A 502 4.66 -2.15 14.29
N GLU A 503 4.93 -1.16 13.44
CA GLU A 503 5.58 -1.37 12.14
C GLU A 503 6.97 -2.03 12.28
N GLN A 504 7.78 -1.60 13.26
CA GLN A 504 9.09 -2.17 13.53
C GLN A 504 9.02 -3.59 14.12
N GLU A 505 8.01 -3.91 14.93
CA GLU A 505 7.77 -5.27 15.44
C GLU A 505 7.32 -6.21 14.31
N ASN A 506 6.42 -5.73 13.43
CA ASN A 506 6.02 -6.45 12.22
C ASN A 506 7.20 -6.65 11.26
N LEU A 507 8.08 -5.67 11.12
CA LEU A 507 9.33 -5.78 10.36
C LEU A 507 10.20 -6.93 10.90
N ILE A 508 10.40 -7.00 12.22
CA ILE A 508 11.15 -8.09 12.87
C ILE A 508 10.48 -9.45 12.61
N LYS A 509 9.14 -9.53 12.74
CA LYS A 509 8.38 -10.75 12.43
C LYS A 509 8.54 -11.18 10.97
N LYS A 510 8.39 -10.26 10.00
CA LYS A 510 8.56 -10.59 8.57
C LYS A 510 10.01 -10.95 8.23
N THR A 511 11.02 -10.34 8.85
CA THR A 511 12.41 -10.78 8.71
C THR A 511 12.60 -12.20 9.26
N ALA A 512 12.13 -12.53 10.46
CA ALA A 512 12.24 -13.89 11.00
C ALA A 512 11.48 -14.95 10.17
N LEU A 513 10.37 -14.58 9.53
CA LEU A 513 9.67 -15.44 8.56
C LEU A 513 10.44 -15.59 7.25
N LEU A 514 11.11 -14.52 6.79
CA LEU A 514 11.98 -14.56 5.62
C LEU A 514 13.20 -15.46 5.87
N ASP A 515 13.86 -15.35 7.03
CA ASP A 515 15.02 -16.17 7.39
C ASP A 515 14.64 -17.68 7.39
N ARG A 516 13.46 -18.01 7.93
CA ARG A 516 12.88 -19.37 7.83
C ARG A 516 12.64 -19.75 6.37
N MET A 517 12.08 -18.86 5.55
CA MET A 517 11.73 -19.13 4.15
C MET A 517 12.96 -19.31 3.25
N GLU A 518 14.03 -18.54 3.46
CA GLU A 518 15.30 -18.65 2.74
C GLU A 518 15.99 -20.00 3.04
N ALA A 519 15.78 -20.59 4.23
CA ALA A 519 16.28 -21.93 4.55
C ALA A 519 15.67 -23.07 3.69
N PHE A 520 14.53 -22.86 3.02
CA PHE A 520 13.96 -23.82 2.06
C PHE A 520 14.48 -23.62 0.63
N GLN A 521 15.21 -22.54 0.34
CA GLN A 521 15.67 -22.23 -1.02
C GLN A 521 16.65 -23.28 -1.57
N SER A 522 17.47 -23.86 -0.69
CA SER A 522 18.42 -24.95 -1.01
C SER A 522 17.84 -26.35 -0.76
N PHE A 523 16.53 -26.49 -0.50
CA PHE A 523 15.92 -27.79 -0.24
C PHE A 523 15.85 -28.67 -1.50
N GLY A 524 16.24 -29.93 -1.35
CA GLY A 524 16.13 -30.97 -2.36
C GLY A 524 16.13 -32.37 -1.75
N THR A 525 15.35 -33.28 -2.34
CA THR A 525 15.15 -34.66 -1.87
C THR A 525 14.58 -35.51 -3.00
N ASP A 526 14.91 -36.81 -3.02
CA ASP A 526 14.34 -37.78 -3.98
C ASP A 526 12.94 -38.29 -3.57
N ARG A 527 12.44 -37.87 -2.39
CA ARG A 527 11.22 -38.39 -1.77
C ARG A 527 10.02 -37.49 -2.01
N ILE A 528 8.98 -38.07 -2.60
CA ILE A 528 7.72 -37.37 -2.94
C ILE A 528 6.99 -36.84 -1.69
N ASN A 529 7.03 -37.59 -0.57
CA ASN A 529 6.37 -37.19 0.68
C ASN A 529 7.04 -35.96 1.30
N ASP A 530 8.36 -35.97 1.43
CA ASP A 530 9.15 -34.84 1.93
C ASP A 530 8.83 -33.52 1.17
N TRP A 531 8.67 -33.58 -0.16
CA TRP A 531 8.24 -32.43 -0.97
C TRP A 531 6.83 -31.93 -0.65
N ARG A 532 5.92 -32.81 -0.23
CA ARG A 532 4.57 -32.46 0.22
C ARG A 532 4.61 -31.82 1.59
N ASP A 533 5.26 -32.47 2.56
CA ASP A 533 5.36 -32.01 3.95
C ASP A 533 5.99 -30.60 4.00
N LYS A 534 7.02 -30.35 3.17
CA LYS A 534 7.66 -29.04 3.02
C LYS A 534 6.83 -28.01 2.24
N THR A 535 5.95 -28.45 1.34
CA THR A 535 4.95 -27.57 0.73
C THR A 535 3.95 -27.09 1.79
N ASP A 536 3.50 -27.98 2.68
CA ASP A 536 2.55 -27.67 3.75
C ASP A 536 3.18 -26.79 4.86
N GLU A 537 4.49 -26.90 5.11
CA GLU A 537 5.26 -25.96 5.95
C GLU A 537 5.36 -24.55 5.32
N ILE A 538 5.68 -24.46 4.03
CA ILE A 538 5.80 -23.18 3.31
C ILE A 538 4.45 -22.47 3.17
N GLN A 539 3.36 -23.23 2.99
CA GLN A 539 2.01 -22.68 2.97
C GLN A 539 1.65 -22.03 4.32
N LYS A 540 2.04 -22.64 5.46
CA LYS A 540 1.88 -22.03 6.78
C LYS A 540 2.75 -20.78 6.97
N LEU A 541 3.99 -20.78 6.48
CA LEU A 541 4.84 -19.58 6.51
C LEU A 541 4.24 -18.43 5.66
N LYS A 542 3.55 -18.73 4.57
CA LYS A 542 2.78 -17.75 3.79
C LYS A 542 1.56 -17.23 4.58
N GLU A 543 0.86 -18.09 5.31
CA GLU A 543 -0.28 -17.69 6.15
C GLU A 543 0.18 -16.84 7.36
N GLU A 544 1.28 -17.22 8.03
CA GLU A 544 1.97 -16.39 9.03
C GLU A 544 2.38 -15.04 8.41
N TRP A 545 2.98 -15.04 7.22
CA TRP A 545 3.42 -13.83 6.52
C TRP A 545 2.28 -12.86 6.20
N ASP A 546 1.17 -13.37 5.65
CA ASP A 546 0.00 -12.56 5.30
C ASP A 546 -0.73 -12.04 6.54
N SER A 547 -0.64 -12.75 7.69
CA SER A 547 -1.20 -12.30 8.96
C SER A 547 -0.42 -11.16 9.63
N VAL A 548 0.89 -11.03 9.36
CA VAL A 548 1.69 -9.93 9.92
C VAL A 548 1.35 -8.62 9.20
N GLY A 549 1.03 -7.59 9.99
CA GLY A 549 0.55 -6.29 9.51
C GLY A 549 1.60 -5.42 8.80
N LEU A 550 1.32 -4.12 8.73
CA LEU A 550 2.15 -3.13 8.04
C LEU A 550 3.58 -3.04 8.60
N VAL A 551 4.50 -2.71 7.70
CA VAL A 551 5.96 -2.69 7.85
C VAL A 551 6.47 -1.34 7.31
N PRO A 552 7.60 -0.76 7.78
CA PRO A 552 8.11 0.52 7.27
C PRO A 552 8.35 0.46 5.76
N LYS A 553 7.84 1.46 5.03
CA LYS A 553 7.82 1.48 3.57
C LYS A 553 9.21 1.31 2.96
N GLU A 554 10.21 1.84 3.64
CA GLU A 554 11.62 1.86 3.26
C GLU A 554 12.23 0.45 3.14
N ARG A 555 11.66 -0.56 3.82
CA ARG A 555 12.11 -1.97 3.73
C ARG A 555 11.01 -2.96 3.30
N ALA A 556 9.75 -2.52 3.23
CA ALA A 556 8.62 -3.37 2.85
C ALA A 556 8.83 -4.03 1.46
N ASP A 557 9.22 -3.25 0.45
CA ASP A 557 9.41 -3.75 -0.92
C ASP A 557 10.58 -4.73 -1.03
N GLU A 558 11.69 -4.48 -0.34
CA GLU A 558 12.85 -5.38 -0.32
C GLU A 558 12.49 -6.74 0.30
N ILE A 559 11.91 -6.70 1.50
CA ILE A 559 11.57 -7.90 2.29
C ILE A 559 10.49 -8.72 1.58
N ASN A 560 9.49 -8.07 0.98
CA ASN A 560 8.47 -8.73 0.17
C ASN A 560 9.07 -9.34 -1.11
N LYS A 561 9.96 -8.62 -1.82
CA LYS A 561 10.66 -9.15 -3.01
C LYS A 561 11.50 -10.38 -2.68
N ARG A 562 12.25 -10.36 -1.58
CA ARG A 562 13.04 -11.51 -1.11
C ARG A 562 12.13 -12.72 -0.83
N PHE A 563 11.10 -12.55 0.00
CA PHE A 563 10.16 -13.63 0.36
C PHE A 563 9.53 -14.31 -0.85
N TRP A 564 8.95 -13.53 -1.79
CA TRP A 564 8.36 -14.09 -3.01
C TRP A 564 9.39 -14.70 -3.96
N SER A 565 10.66 -14.25 -3.93
CA SER A 565 11.73 -14.88 -4.70
C SER A 565 12.11 -16.26 -4.16
N SER A 566 12.25 -16.42 -2.85
CA SER A 566 12.56 -17.69 -2.19
C SER A 566 11.38 -18.67 -2.28
N TYR A 567 10.15 -18.17 -2.15
CA TYR A 567 8.91 -18.91 -2.41
C TYR A 567 8.89 -19.44 -3.86
N LYS A 568 9.10 -18.57 -4.86
CA LYS A 568 9.13 -18.98 -6.26
C LYS A 568 10.28 -19.96 -6.55
N ALA A 569 11.44 -19.80 -5.92
CA ALA A 569 12.57 -20.72 -6.05
C ALA A 569 12.21 -22.14 -5.59
N PHE A 570 11.64 -22.30 -4.39
CA PHE A 570 11.19 -23.61 -3.90
C PHE A 570 10.18 -24.28 -4.86
N PHE A 571 9.15 -23.56 -5.29
CA PHE A 571 8.16 -24.13 -6.21
C PHE A 571 8.74 -24.44 -7.60
N ASN A 572 9.72 -23.67 -8.08
CA ASN A 572 10.48 -23.99 -9.29
C ASN A 572 11.28 -25.29 -9.11
N HIS A 573 12.00 -25.47 -8.00
CA HIS A 573 12.77 -26.69 -7.70
C HIS A 573 11.84 -27.91 -7.60
N LYS A 574 10.72 -27.79 -6.87
CA LYS A 574 9.69 -28.83 -6.78
C LYS A 574 9.17 -29.24 -8.15
N ASN A 575 8.83 -28.26 -9.00
CA ASN A 575 8.29 -28.53 -10.33
C ASN A 575 9.35 -29.13 -11.28
N ALA A 576 10.62 -28.72 -11.17
CA ALA A 576 11.73 -29.33 -11.89
C ALA A 576 11.97 -30.79 -11.48
N PHE A 577 11.90 -31.10 -10.17
CA PHE A 577 11.99 -32.46 -9.65
C PHE A 577 10.88 -33.37 -10.22
N PHE A 578 9.61 -32.96 -10.12
CA PHE A 578 8.50 -33.76 -10.66
C PHE A 578 8.58 -33.92 -12.19
N LYS A 579 8.98 -32.88 -12.92
CA LYS A 579 9.22 -32.97 -14.37
C LYS A 579 10.31 -33.98 -14.71
N ASN A 580 11.45 -33.96 -14.02
CA ASN A 580 12.53 -34.90 -14.25
C ASN A 580 12.12 -36.34 -13.89
N LEU A 581 11.38 -36.53 -12.78
CA LEU A 581 10.85 -37.82 -12.37
C LEU A 581 9.89 -38.42 -13.41
N ASP A 582 9.05 -37.60 -14.06
CA ASP A 582 8.17 -38.05 -15.15
C ASP A 582 8.93 -38.27 -16.47
N GLU A 583 9.95 -37.48 -16.77
CA GLU A 583 10.88 -37.72 -17.88
C GLU A 583 11.61 -39.07 -17.72
N GLN A 584 12.10 -39.40 -16.52
CA GLN A 584 12.67 -40.71 -16.20
C GLN A 584 11.66 -41.84 -16.40
N LYS A 585 10.41 -41.70 -15.94
CA LYS A 585 9.35 -42.70 -16.18
C LYS A 585 9.08 -42.89 -17.67
N MET A 586 9.05 -41.81 -18.46
CA MET A 586 8.86 -41.87 -19.91
C MET A 586 10.06 -42.49 -20.64
N GLN A 587 11.29 -42.28 -20.16
CA GLN A 587 12.48 -42.96 -20.67
C GLN A 587 12.43 -44.47 -20.35
N ASN A 588 12.07 -44.85 -19.11
CA ASN A 588 11.87 -46.25 -18.72
C ASN A 588 10.75 -46.91 -19.55
N LEU A 589 9.70 -46.18 -19.89
CA LEU A 589 8.60 -46.65 -20.75
C LEU A 589 9.10 -46.96 -22.17
N ARG A 590 9.89 -46.06 -22.78
CA ARG A 590 10.54 -46.30 -24.09
C ARG A 590 11.43 -47.54 -24.06
N LEU A 591 12.35 -47.62 -23.10
CA LEU A 591 13.28 -48.74 -22.96
C LEU A 591 12.56 -50.09 -22.74
N LYS A 592 11.49 -50.14 -21.93
CA LYS A 592 10.69 -51.36 -21.76
C LYS A 592 9.82 -51.70 -22.97
N THR A 593 9.45 -50.71 -23.80
CA THR A 593 8.76 -50.94 -25.08
C THR A 593 9.71 -51.57 -26.10
N GLU A 594 10.93 -51.06 -26.19
CA GLU A 594 12.01 -51.65 -27.00
C GLU A 594 12.32 -53.10 -26.58
N LEU A 595 12.32 -53.41 -25.27
CA LEU A 595 12.45 -54.80 -24.78
C LEU A 595 11.26 -55.69 -25.15
N CYS A 596 10.03 -55.16 -25.25
CA CYS A 596 8.90 -55.93 -25.79
C CYS A 596 9.12 -56.29 -27.25
N GLU A 597 9.58 -55.35 -28.07
CA GLU A 597 9.82 -55.55 -29.51
C GLU A 597 10.99 -56.50 -29.77
N GLN A 598 12.05 -56.40 -28.95
CA GLN A 598 13.15 -57.38 -28.96
C GLN A 598 12.69 -58.78 -28.51
N ALA A 599 11.76 -58.89 -27.54
CA ALA A 599 11.20 -60.19 -27.16
C ALA A 599 10.25 -60.76 -28.22
N GLU A 600 9.44 -59.93 -28.87
CA GLU A 600 8.48 -60.32 -29.91
C GLU A 600 9.18 -60.81 -31.18
N THR A 601 10.25 -60.14 -31.63
CA THR A 601 11.08 -60.62 -32.75
C THR A 601 11.78 -61.96 -32.47
N LEU A 602 12.06 -62.26 -31.20
CA LEU A 602 12.68 -63.52 -30.78
C LEU A 602 11.67 -64.65 -30.51
N ARG A 603 10.39 -64.34 -30.25
CA ARG A 603 9.39 -65.30 -29.77
C ARG A 603 9.23 -66.53 -30.68
N ASP A 604 9.33 -66.31 -32.00
CA ASP A 604 9.07 -67.29 -33.06
C ASP A 604 10.33 -68.07 -33.50
N SER A 605 11.52 -67.63 -33.09
CA SER A 605 12.82 -68.23 -33.45
C SER A 605 12.89 -69.74 -33.18
N THR A 606 13.63 -70.46 -34.01
CA THR A 606 13.91 -71.90 -33.90
C THR A 606 15.31 -72.21 -33.38
N ASP A 607 16.18 -71.21 -33.20
CA ASP A 607 17.44 -71.35 -32.46
C ASP A 607 17.13 -71.39 -30.97
N TRP A 608 16.98 -72.59 -30.43
CA TRP A 608 16.48 -72.79 -29.08
C TRP A 608 17.42 -72.33 -27.97
N ASP A 609 18.72 -72.20 -28.20
CA ASP A 609 19.70 -71.96 -27.13
C ASP A 609 20.34 -70.57 -27.20
N GLU A 610 20.63 -70.00 -28.38
CA GLU A 610 20.96 -68.58 -28.43
C GLU A 610 19.74 -67.72 -28.06
N THR A 611 18.55 -68.06 -28.56
CA THR A 611 17.32 -67.28 -28.27
C THR A 611 16.96 -67.36 -26.79
N LYS A 612 17.18 -68.50 -26.14
CA LYS A 612 17.03 -68.66 -24.69
C LYS A 612 17.91 -67.68 -23.93
N GLU A 613 19.21 -67.60 -24.24
CA GLU A 613 20.12 -66.68 -23.52
C GLU A 613 19.80 -65.21 -23.85
N LYS A 614 19.46 -64.89 -25.10
CA LYS A 614 18.99 -63.55 -25.50
C LYS A 614 17.74 -63.13 -24.70
N LEU A 615 16.71 -63.98 -24.61
CA LEU A 615 15.51 -63.71 -23.79
C LEU A 615 15.83 -63.60 -22.29
N ILE A 616 16.72 -64.43 -21.75
CA ILE A 616 17.19 -64.30 -20.36
C ILE A 616 17.89 -62.95 -20.13
N GLN A 617 18.66 -62.44 -21.10
CA GLN A 617 19.27 -61.11 -21.04
C GLN A 617 18.23 -59.98 -21.11
N LEU A 618 17.19 -60.11 -21.96
CA LEU A 618 16.07 -59.15 -21.96
C LEU A 618 15.33 -59.16 -20.61
N GLN A 619 15.11 -60.32 -19.99
CA GLN A 619 14.50 -60.43 -18.65
C GLN A 619 15.38 -59.83 -17.54
N LYS A 620 16.72 -59.91 -17.66
CA LYS A 620 17.67 -59.20 -16.77
C LYS A 620 17.56 -57.68 -16.97
N LYS A 621 17.60 -57.18 -18.21
CA LYS A 621 17.43 -55.75 -18.55
C LYS A 621 16.10 -55.19 -18.03
N TRP A 622 15.00 -55.92 -18.24
CA TRP A 622 13.65 -55.53 -17.79
C TRP A 622 13.57 -55.23 -16.28
N LYS A 623 14.22 -56.07 -15.47
CA LYS A 623 14.30 -55.90 -14.00
C LYS A 623 15.18 -54.73 -13.56
N THR A 624 16.15 -54.33 -14.40
CA THR A 624 17.07 -53.23 -14.11
C THR A 624 16.48 -51.87 -14.47
N ILE A 625 15.67 -51.79 -15.54
CA ILE A 625 14.97 -50.56 -15.92
C ILE A 625 13.92 -50.20 -14.87
N GLY A 626 13.85 -48.91 -14.49
CA GLY A 626 13.04 -48.40 -13.40
C GLY A 626 11.52 -48.41 -13.65
N ARG A 627 10.79 -47.70 -12.78
CA ARG A 627 9.33 -47.56 -12.87
C ARG A 627 8.93 -46.79 -14.14
N VAL A 628 7.83 -47.21 -14.74
CA VAL A 628 7.14 -46.54 -15.86
C VAL A 628 5.87 -45.85 -15.32
N PRO A 629 5.16 -45.00 -16.09
CA PRO A 629 3.89 -44.45 -15.62
C PRO A 629 2.85 -45.57 -15.48
N ASP A 630 2.13 -45.62 -14.36
CA ASP A 630 1.34 -46.79 -13.95
C ASP A 630 0.28 -47.20 -14.99
N LYS A 631 -0.28 -46.23 -15.72
CA LYS A 631 -1.19 -46.41 -16.88
C LYS A 631 -0.68 -47.38 -17.95
N TYR A 632 0.64 -47.58 -18.05
CA TYR A 632 1.29 -48.45 -19.03
C TYR A 632 1.97 -49.68 -18.41
N SER A 633 2.21 -49.68 -17.07
CA SER A 633 2.89 -50.76 -16.33
C SER A 633 2.47 -52.15 -16.77
N ASP A 634 1.19 -52.45 -16.57
CA ASP A 634 0.72 -53.83 -16.58
C ASP A 634 0.53 -54.32 -18.01
N LYS A 635 0.10 -53.44 -18.92
CA LYS A 635 0.00 -53.73 -20.36
C LYS A 635 1.36 -54.08 -20.95
N LEU A 636 2.41 -53.34 -20.57
CA LEU A 636 3.75 -53.55 -21.06
C LEU A 636 4.38 -54.82 -20.47
N TRP A 637 4.14 -55.09 -19.18
CA TRP A 637 4.56 -56.34 -18.54
C TRP A 637 3.89 -57.56 -19.16
N GLN A 638 2.58 -57.52 -19.43
CA GLN A 638 1.89 -58.61 -20.11
C GLN A 638 2.39 -58.79 -21.55
N ARG A 639 2.61 -57.72 -22.33
CA ARG A 639 3.22 -57.78 -23.68
C ARG A 639 4.57 -58.53 -23.64
N PHE A 640 5.48 -58.09 -22.77
CA PHE A 640 6.80 -58.71 -22.60
C PHE A 640 6.73 -60.17 -22.12
N ARG A 641 5.84 -60.45 -21.14
CA ARG A 641 5.67 -61.78 -20.56
C ARG A 641 5.10 -62.77 -21.57
N SER A 642 4.10 -62.39 -22.35
CA SER A 642 3.50 -63.25 -23.38
C SER A 642 4.53 -63.65 -24.44
N ALA A 643 5.31 -62.70 -24.95
CA ALA A 643 6.37 -63.00 -25.93
C ALA A 643 7.47 -63.93 -25.36
N CYS A 644 7.83 -63.78 -24.08
CA CYS A 644 8.73 -64.71 -23.41
C CYS A 644 8.12 -66.11 -23.27
N ASN A 645 6.87 -66.18 -22.78
CA ASN A 645 6.17 -67.45 -22.58
C ASN A 645 6.01 -68.21 -23.90
N GLU A 646 5.59 -67.55 -24.98
CA GLU A 646 5.39 -68.16 -26.30
C GLU A 646 6.65 -68.86 -26.83
N PHE A 647 7.85 -68.34 -26.55
CA PHE A 647 9.10 -69.05 -26.83
C PHE A 647 9.32 -70.27 -25.91
N PHE A 648 9.20 -70.08 -24.58
CA PHE A 648 9.50 -71.13 -23.61
C PHE A 648 8.48 -72.28 -23.66
N ASP A 649 7.21 -72.00 -23.88
CA ASP A 649 6.14 -72.98 -24.04
C ASP A 649 6.33 -73.79 -25.33
N ARG A 650 6.71 -73.16 -26.45
CA ARG A 650 7.10 -73.89 -27.67
C ARG A 650 8.34 -74.77 -27.43
N LYS A 651 9.36 -74.28 -26.70
CA LYS A 651 10.55 -75.09 -26.37
C LYS A 651 10.20 -76.28 -25.47
N GLN A 652 9.38 -76.06 -24.44
CA GLN A 652 8.93 -77.11 -23.54
C GLN A 652 8.09 -78.16 -24.27
N ASN A 653 7.17 -77.74 -25.15
CA ASN A 653 6.39 -78.64 -25.99
C ASN A 653 7.30 -79.50 -26.90
N GLN A 654 8.35 -78.93 -27.50
CA GLN A 654 9.30 -79.70 -28.32
C GLN A 654 10.14 -80.69 -27.49
N VAL A 655 10.49 -80.36 -26.25
CA VAL A 655 11.14 -81.29 -25.32
C VAL A 655 10.16 -82.41 -24.94
N GLN A 656 8.92 -82.07 -24.58
CA GLN A 656 7.89 -83.02 -24.18
C GLN A 656 7.49 -83.97 -25.32
N GLN A 657 7.41 -83.48 -26.56
CA GLN A 657 7.17 -84.32 -27.75
C GLN A 657 8.27 -85.36 -27.92
N ARG A 658 9.54 -84.92 -27.91
CA ARG A 658 10.71 -85.82 -28.01
C ARG A 658 10.79 -86.83 -26.86
N GLU A 659 10.42 -86.43 -25.64
CA GLU A 659 10.35 -87.31 -24.48
C GLU A 659 9.19 -88.32 -24.60
N ASN A 660 8.01 -87.88 -25.06
CA ASN A 660 6.86 -88.74 -25.28
C ASN A 660 7.12 -89.77 -26.40
N GLU A 661 7.77 -89.36 -27.50
CA GLU A 661 8.23 -90.26 -28.57
C GLU A 661 9.20 -91.33 -28.03
N LEU A 662 10.18 -90.92 -27.23
CA LEU A 662 11.16 -91.82 -26.61
C LEU A 662 10.52 -92.79 -25.62
N ASN A 663 9.55 -92.31 -24.83
CA ASN A 663 8.80 -93.10 -23.87
C ASN A 663 7.86 -94.10 -24.56
N GLN A 664 7.16 -93.70 -25.63
CA GLN A 664 6.35 -94.59 -26.46
C GLN A 664 7.22 -95.69 -27.10
N ALA A 665 8.36 -95.33 -27.69
CA ALA A 665 9.32 -96.29 -28.24
C ALA A 665 9.82 -97.29 -27.17
N SER A 666 10.10 -96.81 -25.95
CA SER A 666 10.49 -97.66 -24.83
C SER A 666 9.34 -98.54 -24.32
N GLN A 667 8.11 -98.04 -24.29
CA GLN A 667 6.93 -98.78 -23.81
C GLN A 667 6.55 -99.90 -24.80
N ILE A 668 6.62 -99.64 -26.11
CA ILE A 668 6.41 -100.64 -27.16
C ILE A 668 7.43 -101.78 -27.03
N LYS A 669 8.72 -101.46 -26.80
CA LYS A 669 9.74 -102.49 -26.48
C LYS A 669 9.43 -103.22 -25.17
N GLN A 670 8.96 -102.53 -24.13
CA GLN A 670 8.62 -103.16 -22.85
C GLN A 670 7.47 -104.17 -23.00
N THR A 671 6.39 -103.84 -23.73
CA THR A 671 5.29 -104.78 -23.98
C THR A 671 5.75 -105.99 -24.79
N TYR A 672 6.62 -105.83 -25.78
CA TYR A 672 7.17 -106.97 -26.53
C TYR A 672 8.12 -107.85 -25.71
N PHE A 673 8.82 -107.28 -24.73
CA PHE A 673 9.58 -108.06 -23.76
C PHE A 673 8.66 -108.87 -22.83
N GLU A 674 7.52 -108.31 -22.43
CA GLU A 674 6.51 -108.99 -21.60
C GLU A 674 5.73 -110.07 -22.38
N GLU A 675 5.43 -109.86 -23.66
CA GLU A 675 4.91 -110.89 -24.57
C GLU A 675 5.88 -112.09 -24.67
N LEU A 676 7.18 -111.84 -24.91
CA LEU A 676 8.18 -112.93 -24.93
C LEU A 676 8.33 -113.61 -23.56
N ALA A 677 8.39 -112.85 -22.47
CA ALA A 677 8.55 -113.40 -21.12
C ALA A 677 7.36 -114.28 -20.70
N SER A 678 6.14 -113.90 -21.07
CA SER A 678 4.93 -114.70 -20.82
C SER A 678 4.82 -115.90 -21.76
N ARG A 679 5.19 -115.78 -23.04
CA ARG A 679 5.32 -116.96 -23.93
C ARG A 679 6.33 -117.98 -23.40
N ILE A 680 7.44 -117.52 -22.81
CA ILE A 680 8.46 -118.40 -22.24
C ILE A 680 7.98 -119.22 -21.03
N THR A 681 7.01 -118.76 -20.24
CA THR A 681 6.47 -119.60 -19.14
C THR A 681 5.59 -120.74 -19.66
N LEU A 682 4.96 -120.56 -20.83
CA LEU A 682 4.11 -121.55 -21.50
C LEU A 682 4.88 -122.66 -22.23
N LEU A 683 6.20 -122.51 -22.43
CA LEU A 683 7.06 -123.49 -23.11
C LEU A 683 7.09 -124.89 -22.45
N ASN A 684 6.63 -125.00 -21.20
CA ASN A 684 6.48 -126.28 -20.50
C ASN A 684 5.24 -127.07 -20.96
N THR A 685 4.30 -126.43 -21.66
CA THR A 685 3.02 -126.99 -22.11
C THR A 685 2.94 -127.03 -23.64
N GLU A 686 3.52 -126.05 -24.32
CA GLU A 686 3.58 -125.95 -25.78
C GLU A 686 5.02 -125.72 -26.23
N PRO A 687 5.66 -126.64 -26.98
CA PRO A 687 7.00 -126.39 -27.51
C PRO A 687 6.96 -125.28 -28.58
N GLY A 688 7.93 -124.35 -28.51
CA GLY A 688 8.06 -123.28 -29.49
C GLY A 688 8.54 -123.77 -30.87
N SER A 689 8.20 -123.03 -31.92
CA SER A 689 8.62 -123.30 -33.30
C SER A 689 9.81 -122.43 -33.75
N TYR A 690 10.61 -122.90 -34.70
CA TYR A 690 11.65 -122.09 -35.35
C TYR A 690 11.07 -120.89 -36.12
N GLU A 691 9.89 -121.05 -36.73
CA GLU A 691 9.21 -119.94 -37.39
C GLU A 691 8.79 -118.86 -36.38
N GLU A 692 8.31 -119.28 -35.21
CA GLU A 692 7.94 -118.38 -34.11
C GLU A 692 9.15 -117.61 -33.58
N TYR A 693 10.31 -118.27 -33.44
CA TYR A 693 11.58 -117.62 -33.10
C TYR A 693 11.96 -116.51 -34.11
N GLU A 694 11.91 -116.79 -35.42
CA GLU A 694 12.23 -115.78 -36.44
C GLU A 694 11.19 -114.65 -36.47
N GLN A 695 9.90 -114.94 -36.28
CA GLN A 695 8.87 -113.90 -36.16
C GLN A 695 9.14 -112.98 -34.96
N LEU A 696 9.46 -113.54 -33.79
CA LEU A 696 9.82 -112.78 -32.58
C LEU A 696 11.08 -111.92 -32.81
N ARG A 697 12.16 -112.54 -33.31
CA ARG A 697 13.45 -111.86 -33.61
C ARG A 697 13.26 -110.68 -34.56
N ASN A 698 12.63 -110.90 -35.71
CA ASN A 698 12.47 -109.85 -36.72
C ASN A 698 11.51 -108.74 -36.25
N ARG A 699 10.47 -109.09 -35.46
CA ARG A 699 9.58 -108.10 -34.83
C ARG A 699 10.33 -107.21 -33.84
N TRP A 700 11.29 -107.72 -33.07
CA TRP A 700 12.14 -106.91 -32.19
C TRP A 700 13.11 -106.02 -32.96
N LEU A 701 13.73 -106.55 -34.02
CA LEU A 701 14.67 -105.81 -34.87
C LEU A 701 14.01 -104.67 -35.67
N GLY A 702 12.71 -104.76 -35.94
CA GLY A 702 11.92 -103.70 -36.58
C GLY A 702 11.52 -102.54 -35.66
N LEU A 703 11.82 -102.60 -34.35
CA LEU A 703 11.44 -101.56 -33.40
C LEU A 703 12.40 -100.36 -33.43
N PRO A 704 11.92 -99.12 -33.21
CA PRO A 704 12.78 -97.94 -33.16
C PRO A 704 13.87 -98.09 -32.08
N SER A 705 15.13 -97.94 -32.49
CA SER A 705 16.27 -98.10 -31.59
C SER A 705 16.40 -96.90 -30.65
N ASN A 706 16.48 -97.17 -29.34
CA ASN A 706 16.52 -96.20 -28.27
C ASN A 706 17.79 -96.44 -27.45
N LYS A 707 18.67 -95.43 -27.35
CA LYS A 707 19.99 -95.54 -26.67
C LYS A 707 19.89 -95.88 -25.17
N GLY A 708 18.71 -95.75 -24.56
CA GLY A 708 18.43 -96.15 -23.18
C GLY A 708 17.97 -97.60 -23.01
N THR A 709 17.51 -98.29 -24.07
CA THR A 709 16.90 -99.63 -23.92
C THR A 709 17.92 -100.76 -23.87
N ASN A 710 19.22 -100.52 -24.00
CA ASN A 710 20.27 -101.55 -24.07
C ASN A 710 20.12 -102.69 -23.02
N ARG A 711 19.72 -102.36 -21.78
CA ARG A 711 19.48 -103.35 -20.70
C ARG A 711 18.22 -104.20 -20.88
N LEU A 712 17.22 -103.68 -21.58
CA LEU A 712 16.02 -104.40 -22.00
C LEU A 712 16.31 -105.25 -23.23
N ASP A 713 17.05 -104.69 -24.20
CA ASP A 713 17.54 -105.41 -25.39
C ASP A 713 18.40 -106.62 -24.98
N ASP A 714 19.37 -106.45 -24.07
CA ASP A 714 20.16 -107.56 -23.51
C ASP A 714 19.28 -108.67 -22.91
N LYS A 715 18.32 -108.29 -22.05
CA LYS A 715 17.38 -109.26 -21.43
C LYS A 715 16.47 -109.94 -22.45
N TYR A 716 16.07 -109.24 -23.50
CA TYR A 716 15.27 -109.81 -24.58
C TYR A 716 16.08 -110.88 -25.33
N PHE A 717 17.35 -110.61 -25.64
CA PHE A 717 18.25 -111.62 -26.23
C PHE A 717 18.49 -112.80 -25.28
N ASP A 718 18.68 -112.57 -23.97
CA ASP A 718 18.80 -113.64 -22.95
C ASP A 718 17.53 -114.51 -22.82
N LEU A 719 16.36 -113.95 -23.13
CA LEU A 719 15.09 -114.66 -23.17
C LEU A 719 14.92 -115.43 -24.49
N LEU A 720 15.25 -114.82 -25.63
CA LEU A 720 15.12 -115.46 -26.93
C LEU A 720 16.12 -116.64 -27.09
N GLU A 721 17.29 -116.57 -26.44
CA GLU A 721 18.22 -117.69 -26.32
C GLU A 721 17.60 -118.89 -25.56
N LYS A 722 16.79 -118.64 -24.52
CA LYS A 722 16.04 -119.70 -23.81
C LYS A 722 14.92 -120.27 -24.68
N PHE A 723 14.25 -119.43 -25.47
CA PHE A 723 13.23 -119.86 -26.42
C PHE A 723 13.85 -120.83 -27.45
N VAL A 724 14.96 -120.48 -28.10
CA VAL A 724 15.68 -121.36 -29.06
C VAL A 724 16.04 -122.72 -28.43
N ASN A 725 16.55 -122.70 -27.19
CA ASN A 725 16.92 -123.93 -26.50
C ASN A 725 15.73 -124.88 -26.23
N SER A 726 14.51 -124.34 -26.10
CA SER A 726 13.28 -125.12 -25.85
C SER A 726 12.68 -125.82 -27.07
N ILE A 727 13.00 -125.37 -28.29
CA ILE A 727 12.40 -125.92 -29.53
C ILE A 727 12.76 -127.40 -29.66
N ILE A 728 11.77 -128.29 -29.78
CA ILE A 728 12.05 -129.74 -29.79
C ILE A 728 12.58 -130.20 -31.16
N ASP A 729 12.12 -129.57 -32.25
CA ASP A 729 12.41 -129.99 -33.62
C ASP A 729 13.85 -129.67 -34.11
N LEU A 730 14.62 -128.86 -33.37
CA LEU A 730 16.02 -128.56 -33.68
C LEU A 730 16.96 -129.48 -32.91
N THR A 731 17.94 -130.06 -33.62
CA THR A 731 19.06 -130.76 -33.00
C THR A 731 19.94 -129.80 -32.17
N THR A 732 20.72 -130.34 -31.24
CA THR A 732 21.65 -129.55 -30.41
C THR A 732 22.61 -128.70 -31.27
N GLU A 733 23.08 -129.23 -32.40
CA GLU A 733 24.03 -128.55 -33.27
C GLU A 733 23.39 -127.41 -34.09
N GLU A 734 22.09 -127.49 -34.36
CA GLU A 734 21.31 -126.42 -35.01
C GLU A 734 21.00 -125.31 -34.00
N LYS A 735 20.66 -125.67 -32.74
CA LYS A 735 20.51 -124.70 -31.64
C LYS A 735 21.78 -123.89 -31.42
N ASP A 736 22.95 -124.54 -31.38
CA ASP A 736 24.26 -123.88 -31.26
C ASP A 736 24.53 -122.88 -32.40
N ALA A 737 24.04 -123.15 -33.62
CA ALA A 737 24.18 -122.25 -34.76
C ALA A 737 23.22 -121.05 -34.68
N VAL A 738 21.95 -121.29 -34.33
CA VAL A 738 20.93 -120.24 -34.17
C VAL A 738 21.28 -119.30 -33.00
N VAL A 739 21.80 -119.83 -31.89
CA VAL A 739 22.30 -119.02 -30.76
C VAL A 739 23.54 -118.21 -31.17
N ALA A 740 24.42 -118.71 -32.04
CA ALA A 740 25.54 -117.92 -32.55
C ALA A 740 25.06 -116.75 -33.45
N GLU A 741 24.07 -116.96 -34.33
CA GLU A 741 23.46 -115.87 -35.10
C GLU A 741 22.72 -114.87 -34.19
N LEU A 742 22.09 -115.34 -33.11
CA LEU A 742 21.46 -114.49 -32.10
C LEU A 742 22.49 -113.62 -31.36
N GLN A 743 23.66 -114.17 -31.00
CA GLN A 743 24.76 -113.42 -30.39
C GLN A 743 25.35 -112.37 -31.36
N VAL A 744 25.53 -112.72 -32.64
CA VAL A 744 25.86 -111.76 -33.71
C VAL A 744 24.82 -110.64 -33.77
N THR A 745 23.53 -110.98 -33.75
CA THR A 745 22.41 -110.03 -33.81
C THR A 745 22.43 -109.08 -32.61
N ARG A 746 22.66 -109.60 -31.40
CA ARG A 746 22.84 -108.85 -30.16
C ARG A 746 24.00 -107.86 -30.25
N PHE A 747 25.16 -108.28 -30.77
CA PHE A 747 26.30 -107.38 -30.93
C PHE A 747 26.04 -106.30 -31.98
N LYS A 748 25.36 -106.59 -33.09
CA LYS A 748 24.96 -105.60 -34.11
C LYS A 748 24.07 -104.47 -33.55
N GLN A 749 23.21 -104.78 -32.57
CA GLN A 749 22.34 -103.79 -31.91
C GLN A 749 23.04 -103.05 -30.75
N GLY A 750 24.18 -103.54 -30.26
CA GLY A 750 24.94 -102.94 -29.17
C GLY A 750 25.96 -101.88 -29.64
N PRO A 751 26.44 -101.01 -28.72
CA PRO A 751 27.61 -100.18 -28.99
C PRO A 751 28.85 -101.07 -29.25
N ASP A 752 29.76 -100.57 -30.10
CA ASP A 752 31.01 -101.23 -30.48
C ASP A 752 30.83 -102.59 -31.19
N ALA A 753 29.72 -102.76 -31.91
CA ALA A 753 29.32 -103.97 -32.63
C ALA A 753 30.47 -104.68 -33.38
N SER A 754 31.20 -103.96 -34.23
CA SER A 754 32.30 -104.51 -35.04
C SER A 754 33.44 -105.04 -34.18
N SER A 755 33.81 -104.34 -33.11
CA SER A 755 34.85 -104.77 -32.17
C SER A 755 34.44 -106.04 -31.42
N ARG A 756 33.19 -106.10 -30.93
CA ARG A 756 32.66 -107.27 -30.20
C ARG A 756 32.58 -108.51 -31.07
N ILE A 757 32.12 -108.37 -32.32
CA ILE A 757 32.06 -109.47 -33.30
C ILE A 757 33.47 -109.99 -33.60
N GLN A 758 34.43 -109.10 -33.93
CA GLN A 758 35.82 -109.49 -34.19
C GLN A 758 36.49 -110.15 -32.96
N GLN A 759 36.24 -109.66 -31.74
CA GLN A 759 36.79 -110.24 -30.53
C GLN A 759 36.29 -111.68 -30.31
N LYS A 760 35.00 -111.93 -30.57
CA LYS A 760 34.39 -113.27 -30.48
C LYS A 760 34.84 -114.19 -31.61
N GLU A 761 34.91 -113.71 -32.85
CA GLU A 761 35.45 -114.46 -33.99
C GLU A 761 36.90 -114.92 -33.70
N GLN A 762 37.75 -114.02 -33.20
CA GLN A 762 39.12 -114.36 -32.82
C GLN A 762 39.19 -115.34 -31.63
N ALA A 763 38.26 -115.29 -30.67
CA ALA A 763 38.21 -116.26 -29.57
C ALA A 763 37.92 -117.66 -30.11
N ILE A 764 36.87 -117.82 -30.93
CA ILE A 764 36.50 -119.11 -31.53
C ILE A 764 37.65 -119.67 -32.38
N ARG A 765 38.38 -118.82 -33.12
CA ARG A 765 39.59 -119.23 -33.86
C ARG A 765 40.72 -119.73 -32.96
N ARG A 766 40.93 -119.13 -31.78
CA ARG A 766 41.92 -119.60 -30.79
C ARG A 766 41.49 -120.94 -30.19
N ASP A 767 40.22 -121.08 -29.83
CA ASP A 767 39.67 -122.30 -29.23
C ASP A 767 39.77 -123.50 -30.20
N ILE A 768 39.44 -123.30 -31.48
CA ILE A 768 39.67 -124.30 -32.55
C ILE A 768 41.17 -124.64 -32.65
N SER A 769 42.04 -123.63 -32.73
CA SER A 769 43.50 -123.83 -32.85
C SER A 769 44.07 -124.60 -31.64
N GLN A 770 43.53 -124.38 -30.44
CA GLN A 770 43.93 -125.09 -29.23
C GLN A 770 43.47 -126.55 -29.28
N LEU A 771 42.20 -126.83 -29.61
CA LEU A 771 41.71 -128.20 -29.75
C LEU A 771 42.46 -128.96 -30.84
N GLU A 772 42.82 -128.33 -31.96
CA GLU A 772 43.66 -128.95 -32.99
C GLU A 772 45.07 -129.29 -32.50
N ASN A 773 45.63 -128.50 -31.57
CA ASN A 773 46.93 -128.78 -30.94
C ASN A 773 46.80 -129.89 -29.90
N ASP A 774 45.75 -129.86 -29.08
CA ASP A 774 45.46 -130.91 -28.09
C ASP A 774 45.22 -132.25 -28.80
N ILE A 775 44.46 -132.28 -29.89
CA ILE A 775 44.28 -133.45 -30.76
C ILE A 775 45.61 -133.95 -31.35
N ARG A 776 46.50 -133.04 -31.80
CA ARG A 776 47.84 -133.42 -32.26
C ARG A 776 48.64 -134.08 -31.14
N THR A 777 48.67 -133.48 -29.95
CA THR A 777 49.36 -134.03 -28.77
C THR A 777 48.77 -135.38 -28.33
N LEU A 778 47.44 -135.52 -28.32
CA LEU A 778 46.76 -136.78 -28.03
C LEU A 778 47.07 -137.87 -29.07
N LYS A 779 47.10 -137.52 -30.37
CA LYS A 779 47.48 -138.45 -31.45
C LYS A 779 48.93 -138.94 -31.28
N THR A 780 49.89 -138.04 -31.00
CA THR A 780 51.29 -138.42 -30.68
C THR A 780 51.42 -139.25 -29.39
N ASN A 781 50.60 -138.98 -28.37
CA ASN A 781 50.57 -139.81 -27.16
C ASN A 781 50.03 -141.22 -27.43
N ILE A 782 48.99 -141.37 -28.26
CA ILE A 782 48.50 -142.70 -28.70
C ILE A 782 49.58 -143.46 -29.47
N GLU A 783 50.32 -142.80 -30.36
CA GLU A 783 51.45 -143.40 -31.09
C GLU A 783 52.54 -143.91 -30.14
N PHE A 784 52.86 -143.16 -29.08
CA PHE A 784 53.81 -143.56 -28.04
C PHE A 784 53.34 -144.81 -27.26
N PHE A 785 52.06 -144.89 -26.91
CA PHE A 785 51.50 -146.05 -26.20
C PHE A 785 51.23 -147.27 -27.10
N GLY A 786 51.22 -147.11 -28.42
CA GLY A 786 50.88 -148.14 -29.43
C GLY A 786 51.80 -149.38 -29.49
N ARG A 787 52.74 -149.54 -28.56
CA ARG A 787 53.62 -150.72 -28.43
C ARG A 787 53.48 -151.46 -27.09
N SER A 788 52.61 -151.02 -26.18
CA SER A 788 52.45 -151.60 -24.83
C SER A 788 51.18 -152.43 -24.68
N LYS A 789 51.32 -153.71 -24.30
CA LYS A 789 50.20 -154.67 -24.15
C LYS A 789 49.19 -154.34 -23.03
N ASN A 790 49.50 -153.41 -22.13
CA ASN A 790 48.60 -153.01 -21.03
C ASN A 790 47.94 -151.63 -21.25
N ALA A 791 48.15 -150.98 -22.40
CA ALA A 791 47.74 -149.58 -22.62
C ALA A 791 46.35 -149.40 -23.28
N GLU A 792 45.61 -150.48 -23.58
CA GLU A 792 44.42 -150.40 -24.45
C GLU A 792 43.32 -149.47 -23.92
N LYS A 793 43.05 -149.50 -22.61
CA LYS A 793 42.07 -148.61 -21.97
C LYS A 793 42.47 -147.13 -22.04
N LEU A 794 43.77 -146.82 -22.00
CA LEU A 794 44.29 -145.45 -22.20
C LEU A 794 44.18 -145.02 -23.66
N ARG A 795 44.39 -145.93 -24.61
CA ARG A 795 44.18 -145.66 -26.05
C ARG A 795 42.71 -145.37 -26.34
N GLU A 796 41.80 -146.18 -25.79
CA GLU A 796 40.35 -145.96 -25.87
C GLU A 796 39.94 -144.60 -25.27
N GLU A 797 40.44 -144.27 -24.07
CA GLU A 797 40.18 -142.97 -23.43
C GLU A 797 40.72 -141.78 -24.23
N TYR A 798 41.96 -141.84 -24.73
CA TYR A 798 42.52 -140.78 -25.57
C TYR A 798 41.81 -140.67 -26.93
N GLN A 799 41.36 -141.79 -27.51
CA GLN A 799 40.66 -141.78 -28.79
C GLN A 799 39.21 -141.30 -28.67
N ALA A 800 38.56 -141.55 -27.53
CA ALA A 800 37.29 -140.90 -27.16
C ALA A 800 37.47 -139.39 -26.99
N ARG A 801 38.50 -138.93 -26.26
CA ARG A 801 38.83 -137.49 -26.12
C ARG A 801 39.16 -136.81 -27.45
N ILE A 802 39.80 -137.52 -28.38
CA ILE A 802 40.02 -137.03 -29.76
C ILE A 802 38.69 -136.87 -30.48
N ALA A 803 37.79 -137.86 -30.42
CA ALA A 803 36.48 -137.78 -31.07
C ALA A 803 35.61 -136.65 -30.47
N GLU A 804 35.66 -136.45 -29.15
CA GLU A 804 35.03 -135.33 -28.43
C GLU A 804 35.60 -133.98 -28.89
N ALA A 805 36.92 -133.86 -29.02
CA ALA A 805 37.57 -132.63 -29.50
C ALA A 805 37.33 -132.37 -31.00
N ASP A 806 37.38 -133.40 -31.85
CA ASP A 806 37.06 -133.32 -33.29
C ASP A 806 35.57 -132.94 -33.51
N HIS A 807 34.65 -133.39 -32.63
CA HIS A 807 33.25 -132.93 -32.60
C HIS A 807 33.12 -131.48 -32.12
N ARG A 808 33.83 -131.11 -31.03
CA ARG A 808 33.80 -129.74 -30.51
C ARG A 808 34.36 -128.73 -31.50
N ILE A 809 35.37 -129.09 -32.29
CA ILE A 809 35.86 -128.29 -33.43
C ILE A 809 34.76 -128.07 -34.46
N GLN A 810 33.99 -129.10 -34.84
CA GLN A 810 32.90 -128.95 -35.82
C GLN A 810 31.80 -127.99 -35.33
N VAL A 811 31.44 -128.05 -34.04
CA VAL A 811 30.51 -127.08 -33.41
C VAL A 811 31.08 -125.67 -33.48
N LEU A 812 32.33 -125.46 -33.05
CA LEU A 812 33.00 -124.16 -33.10
C LEU A 812 33.16 -123.63 -34.53
N GLN A 813 33.36 -124.49 -35.53
CA GLN A 813 33.42 -124.09 -36.94
C GLN A 813 32.07 -123.60 -37.48
N ARG A 814 30.94 -124.19 -37.04
CA ARG A 814 29.59 -123.68 -37.38
C ARG A 814 29.32 -122.35 -36.69
N GLN A 815 29.72 -122.18 -35.43
CA GLN A 815 29.63 -120.89 -34.74
C GLN A 815 30.50 -119.83 -35.43
N LEU A 816 31.75 -120.17 -35.81
CA LEU A 816 32.64 -119.29 -36.56
C LEU A 816 32.04 -118.84 -37.89
N TYR A 817 31.31 -119.71 -38.59
CA TYR A 817 30.61 -119.37 -39.84
C TYR A 817 29.59 -118.23 -39.63
N ALA A 818 28.81 -118.28 -38.55
CA ALA A 818 27.85 -117.23 -38.21
C ALA A 818 28.55 -115.89 -37.90
N PHE A 819 29.66 -115.90 -37.13
CA PHE A 819 30.44 -114.69 -36.81
C PHE A 819 31.29 -114.15 -37.98
N ARG A 820 31.55 -114.96 -39.03
CA ARG A 820 32.32 -114.56 -40.21
C ARG A 820 31.43 -114.05 -41.36
N ASN A 821 30.21 -114.56 -41.46
CA ASN A 821 29.24 -114.18 -42.50
C ASN A 821 28.29 -113.05 -42.04
N SER A 822 28.59 -112.38 -40.92
CA SER A 822 27.74 -111.36 -40.29
C SER A 822 27.92 -109.95 -40.85
#